data_AF-A0A8T5RL67-F1
#
_entry.id   AF-A0A8T5RL67-F1
#
_cell.length_a   1.000
_cell.length_b   1.000
_cell.length_c   1.000
_cell.angle_alpha   90.00
_cell.angle_beta   90.00
_cell.angle_gamma   90.00
#
_symmetry.space_group_name_H-M   'P 1'
#
loop_
_entity.id
_entity.type
_entity.pdbx_description
1 polymer ?
#
loop_
_entity_poly.entity_id
_entity_poly.type
_entity_poly.pdbx_seq_one_letter_code
_entity_poly.pdbx_strand_id
1 'polypeptide(L)'
;MNELSPQEFLSYLEKVILDFENEKVNRKTNSKSLGVIYTPKPLVNYIVLKVLKMYLNEFFNLPNSSTVDSYFADLQYLLSKNNNLRNQLIEKLTTIKILDPACGSGRFLISIAKIIYKFFRILNPGLDDFEIKKNIIQNNLHGIEIENSAYIITKLRLCHWLYSENTLNLTLPKLTNISVHLEEIHEIIHFLGIQFNLFNLDFLLEFDSKKFDIILGNPPYVENKKIKNVKFKKELTKRFKSAYRLFDLSVVFIERALELLKEHEGFLSMITTNKFLAADYGIQIRQLLLNNTELKEIINISSFPIFSRTAVYPIIITFKKSLRNNSNMIVIKRYQKMNDLNDDSKIKSQFLPQKLIKKIPAFVIPISGQINLINYLYKNFKPFSEAISDLKIIYRPYGFINWSKHLNNISNNPTSKKDLLLIGTGNVGKYHIKFDKPIKIAKRTIPISYFKYKKEFEDNWQKIMSPKLIFREVARELTWVYDPGIYTNVTGLYFVKIQTFNKDKLFSLLAIMNSILMDIIFKTLFSSLHMAGGYLRFNGSFIRRLPMPQSFPSILSYFGKSLHFLSQLQYDIQTDNKFKTVDIQSLKEGLQDEITSLIQTSNKITNSLVSLLYLDMLYLASNKDFYELREFLNIENVSDKIQIKYLLPRFQLEKYNLYSVEEIELNLNEIKKFLNQILQNEVLLKQIDEIISFSFH
;
A
#
# COMPACT_ATOMS: atom_id res chain seq x y z
N MET A 1 51.54 -3.38 -33.60
CA MET A 1 50.33 -3.09 -32.81
C MET A 1 50.62 -3.62 -31.42
N ASN A 2 50.57 -2.78 -30.39
CA ASN A 2 50.87 -3.21 -29.03
C ASN A 2 49.73 -4.07 -28.51
N GLU A 3 50.06 -5.27 -28.01
CA GLU A 3 49.10 -6.17 -27.36
C GLU A 3 48.59 -5.51 -26.07
N LEU A 4 47.28 -5.64 -25.81
CA LEU A 4 46.63 -5.06 -24.63
C LEU A 4 47.16 -5.72 -23.35
N SER A 5 47.68 -4.93 -22.40
CA SER A 5 48.11 -5.47 -21.10
C SER A 5 46.92 -5.91 -20.24
N PRO A 6 47.11 -6.87 -19.32
CA PRO A 6 46.08 -7.28 -18.35
C PRO A 6 45.41 -6.11 -17.61
N GLN A 7 46.19 -5.07 -17.29
CA GLN A 7 45.71 -3.92 -16.53
C GLN A 7 44.92 -2.91 -17.39
N GLU A 8 45.34 -2.72 -18.64
CA GLU A 8 44.55 -1.96 -19.63
C GLU A 8 43.20 -2.64 -19.89
N PHE A 9 43.18 -3.97 -19.96
CA PHE A 9 41.95 -4.73 -20.15
C PHE A 9 40.99 -4.56 -18.98
N LEU A 10 41.47 -4.68 -17.74
CA LEU A 10 40.62 -4.48 -16.55
C LEU A 10 40.07 -3.05 -16.47
N SER A 11 40.91 -2.05 -16.75
CA SER A 11 40.49 -0.64 -16.80
C SER A 11 39.43 -0.41 -17.87
N TYR A 12 39.56 -1.08 -19.02
CA TYR A 12 38.56 -1.06 -20.07
C TYR A 12 37.24 -1.71 -19.63
N LEU A 13 37.28 -2.88 -18.97
CA LEU A 13 36.07 -3.52 -18.44
C LEU A 13 35.34 -2.61 -17.45
N GLU A 14 36.08 -1.97 -16.54
CA GLU A 14 35.52 -1.02 -15.58
C GLU A 14 34.82 0.14 -16.29
N LYS A 15 35.47 0.71 -17.32
CA LYS A 15 34.88 1.78 -18.14
C LYS A 15 33.57 1.33 -18.80
N VAL A 16 33.55 0.18 -19.46
CA VAL A 16 32.33 -0.36 -20.12
C VAL A 16 31.19 -0.55 -19.10
N ILE A 17 31.51 -1.08 -17.92
CA ILE A 17 30.53 -1.25 -16.84
C ILE A 17 29.97 0.11 -16.38
N LEU A 18 30.84 1.11 -16.18
CA LEU A 18 30.45 2.44 -15.74
C LEU A 18 29.61 3.17 -16.80
N ASP A 19 30.02 3.08 -18.08
CA ASP A 19 29.30 3.69 -19.20
C ASP A 19 27.89 3.12 -19.33
N PHE A 20 27.75 1.78 -19.25
CA PHE A 20 26.45 1.12 -19.25
C PHE A 20 25.56 1.57 -18.09
N GLU A 21 26.13 1.73 -16.89
CA GLU A 21 25.38 2.18 -15.71
C GLU A 21 24.96 3.64 -15.82
N ASN A 22 25.86 4.51 -16.27
CA ASN A 22 25.58 5.92 -16.50
C ASN A 22 24.47 6.08 -17.55
N GLU A 23 24.53 5.33 -18.65
CA GLU A 23 23.47 5.30 -19.65
C GLU A 23 22.13 4.84 -19.07
N LYS A 24 22.10 3.72 -18.33
CA LYS A 24 20.85 3.22 -17.72
C LYS A 24 20.31 4.23 -16.69
N VAL A 25 21.16 4.87 -15.90
CA VAL A 25 20.74 5.92 -14.95
C VAL A 25 20.16 7.12 -15.70
N ASN A 26 20.85 7.62 -16.74
CA ASN A 26 20.42 8.77 -17.54
C ASN A 26 19.11 8.49 -18.31
N ARG A 27 18.96 7.31 -18.90
CA ARG A 27 17.70 6.89 -19.54
C ARG A 27 16.55 6.85 -18.53
N LYS A 28 16.81 6.42 -17.29
CA LYS A 28 15.79 6.29 -16.23
C LYS A 28 15.45 7.61 -15.54
N THR A 29 16.40 8.52 -15.36
CA THR A 29 16.12 9.87 -14.85
C THR A 29 15.29 10.67 -15.84
N ASN A 30 15.49 10.44 -17.14
CA ASN A 30 14.73 11.09 -18.22
C ASN A 30 13.40 10.38 -18.56
N SER A 31 13.30 9.06 -18.36
CA SER A 31 12.05 8.31 -18.58
C SER A 31 11.17 8.28 -17.33
N LYS A 32 10.04 8.99 -17.33
CA LYS A 32 9.02 8.87 -16.27
C LYS A 32 8.32 7.49 -16.23
N SER A 33 8.72 6.52 -17.06
CA SER A 33 7.86 5.38 -17.46
C SER A 33 8.43 3.97 -17.30
N LEU A 34 9.73 3.76 -17.06
CA LEU A 34 10.33 2.40 -17.00
C LEU A 34 10.54 1.94 -15.55
N GLY A 35 9.79 0.89 -15.16
CA GLY A 35 9.72 0.32 -13.80
C GLY A 35 10.93 -0.48 -13.34
N VAL A 36 12.13 -0.15 -13.81
CA VAL A 36 13.39 -0.75 -13.32
C VAL A 36 14.14 0.34 -12.58
N ILE A 37 14.08 0.36 -11.25
CA ILE A 37 14.78 1.38 -10.46
C ILE A 37 16.23 0.92 -10.21
N TYR A 38 17.19 1.83 -10.37
CA TYR A 38 18.58 1.56 -10.00
C TYR A 38 18.68 1.33 -8.48
N THR A 39 19.25 0.19 -8.06
CA THR A 39 19.44 -0.14 -6.64
C THR A 39 20.82 0.35 -6.17
N PRO A 40 20.91 1.30 -5.21
CA PRO A 40 22.18 1.79 -4.70
C PRO A 40 22.99 0.70 -4.00
N LYS A 41 24.32 0.78 -4.11
CA LYS A 41 25.25 -0.18 -3.48
C LYS A 41 25.04 -0.36 -1.96
N PRO A 42 24.83 0.70 -1.14
CA PRO A 42 24.59 0.52 0.30
C PRO A 42 23.34 -0.32 0.59
N LEU A 43 22.26 -0.10 -0.16
CA LEU A 43 21.01 -0.84 -0.03
C LEU A 43 21.18 -2.32 -0.44
N VAL A 44 21.89 -2.58 -1.55
CA VAL A 44 22.20 -3.96 -1.97
C VAL A 44 22.99 -4.68 -0.89
N ASN A 45 24.08 -4.07 -0.41
CA ASN A 45 24.93 -4.67 0.63
C ASN A 45 24.15 -4.99 1.91
N TYR A 46 23.25 -4.09 2.32
CA TYR A 46 22.37 -4.30 3.47
C TYR A 46 21.47 -5.54 3.27
N ILE A 47 20.77 -5.63 2.15
CA ILE A 47 19.85 -6.75 1.84
C ILE A 47 20.61 -8.07 1.85
N VAL A 48 21.74 -8.10 1.14
CA VAL A 48 22.58 -9.27 0.95
C VAL A 48 23.14 -9.78 2.27
N LEU A 49 23.75 -8.90 3.08
CA LEU A 49 24.29 -9.26 4.39
C LEU A 49 23.19 -9.83 5.28
N LYS A 50 22.03 -9.17 5.29
CA LYS A 50 20.93 -9.52 6.18
C LYS A 50 20.33 -10.88 5.84
N VAL A 51 20.02 -11.14 4.56
CA VAL A 51 19.45 -12.44 4.16
C VAL A 51 20.44 -13.58 4.39
N LEU A 52 21.74 -13.37 4.14
CA LEU A 52 22.76 -14.38 4.41
C LEU A 52 22.89 -14.68 5.91
N LYS A 53 22.89 -13.65 6.76
CA LYS A 53 22.87 -13.82 8.23
C LYS A 53 21.65 -14.62 8.68
N MET A 54 20.46 -14.25 8.20
CA MET A 54 19.22 -14.95 8.55
C MET A 54 19.25 -16.42 8.11
N TYR A 55 19.75 -16.71 6.91
CA TYR A 55 19.91 -18.07 6.42
C TYR A 55 20.90 -18.87 7.28
N LEU A 56 22.09 -18.35 7.52
CA LEU A 56 23.11 -19.05 8.31
C LEU A 56 22.68 -19.25 9.77
N ASN A 57 21.92 -18.31 10.34
CA ASN A 57 21.42 -18.38 11.72
C ASN A 57 20.39 -19.49 11.96
N GLU A 58 19.81 -20.07 10.90
CA GLU A 58 18.95 -21.26 11.03
C GLU A 58 19.77 -22.54 11.29
N PHE A 59 21.08 -22.51 11.00
CA PHE A 59 21.99 -23.66 11.17
C PHE A 59 23.01 -23.42 12.29
N PHE A 60 23.39 -22.16 12.52
CA PHE A 60 24.50 -21.77 13.38
C PHE A 60 24.12 -20.61 14.28
N ASN A 61 24.60 -20.56 15.52
CA ASN A 61 24.37 -19.41 16.40
C ASN A 61 25.43 -18.33 16.14
N LEU A 62 25.26 -17.51 15.09
CA LEU A 62 26.24 -16.48 14.71
C LEU A 62 25.95 -15.11 15.36
N PRO A 63 26.93 -14.19 15.40
CA PRO A 63 26.75 -12.86 15.96
C PRO A 63 25.64 -12.05 15.25
N ASN A 64 24.97 -11.16 15.98
CA ASN A 64 23.86 -10.34 15.47
C ASN A 64 24.23 -8.87 15.20
N SER A 65 25.54 -8.56 15.11
CA SER A 65 26.07 -7.20 14.98
C SER A 65 25.57 -6.52 13.71
N SER A 66 25.28 -5.22 13.80
CA SER A 66 24.55 -4.47 12.77
C SER A 66 25.39 -4.12 11.55
N THR A 67 26.64 -3.71 11.74
CA THR A 67 27.53 -3.33 10.63
C THR A 67 28.25 -4.54 10.04
N VAL A 68 28.73 -4.40 8.81
CA VAL A 68 29.54 -5.44 8.16
C VAL A 68 30.82 -5.69 8.95
N ASP A 69 31.51 -4.63 9.36
CA ASP A 69 32.84 -4.75 9.97
C ASP A 69 32.78 -5.30 11.40
N SER A 70 31.82 -4.84 12.22
CA SER A 70 31.64 -5.42 13.57
C SER A 70 31.23 -6.88 13.50
N TYR A 71 30.35 -7.23 12.57
CA TYR A 71 29.92 -8.61 12.39
C TYR A 71 31.09 -9.55 12.06
N PHE A 72 31.99 -9.15 11.16
CA PHE A 72 33.15 -9.97 10.82
C PHE A 72 34.19 -10.04 11.94
N ALA A 73 34.36 -8.96 12.73
CA ALA A 73 35.21 -8.98 13.92
C ALA A 73 34.68 -9.98 14.97
N ASP A 74 33.38 -9.92 15.26
CA ASP A 74 32.72 -10.83 16.21
C ASP A 74 32.73 -12.28 15.72
N LEU A 75 32.55 -12.49 14.41
CA LEU A 75 32.64 -13.80 13.80
C LEU A 75 34.05 -14.37 13.92
N GLN A 76 35.08 -13.57 13.68
CA GLN A 76 36.48 -14.01 13.81
C GLN A 76 36.79 -14.43 15.25
N TYR A 77 36.30 -13.68 16.24
CA TYR A 77 36.42 -14.03 17.66
C TYR A 77 35.67 -15.32 18.01
N LEU A 78 34.45 -15.52 17.48
CA LEU A 78 33.69 -16.74 17.71
C LEU A 78 34.40 -17.97 17.12
N LEU A 79 34.95 -17.84 15.91
CA LEU A 79 35.62 -18.91 15.19
C LEU A 79 36.96 -19.30 15.80
N SER A 80 37.68 -18.37 16.44
CA SER A 80 38.93 -18.71 17.13
C SER A 80 38.73 -19.63 18.33
N LYS A 81 37.49 -19.73 18.83
CA LYS A 81 37.10 -20.56 19.97
C LYS A 81 36.36 -21.85 19.59
N ASN A 82 35.96 -22.03 18.33
CA ASN A 82 35.10 -23.14 17.91
C ASN A 82 35.46 -23.68 16.51
N ASN A 83 36.41 -24.64 16.48
CA ASN A 83 36.86 -25.28 15.23
C ASN A 83 35.77 -26.12 14.54
N ASN A 84 34.83 -26.72 15.29
CA ASN A 84 33.74 -27.48 14.68
C ASN A 84 32.82 -26.56 13.87
N LEU A 85 32.44 -25.42 14.45
CA LEU A 85 31.66 -24.39 13.75
C LEU A 85 32.37 -23.89 12.48
N ARG A 86 33.70 -23.74 12.53
CA ARG A 86 34.51 -23.35 11.37
C ARG A 86 34.33 -24.33 10.20
N ASN A 87 34.46 -25.63 10.44
CA ASN A 87 34.33 -26.65 9.40
C ASN A 87 32.91 -26.71 8.82
N GLN A 88 31.89 -26.65 9.70
CA GLN A 88 30.49 -26.66 9.26
C GLN A 88 30.13 -25.43 8.41
N LEU A 89 30.67 -24.25 8.75
CA LEU A 89 30.47 -23.04 7.95
C LEU A 89 31.14 -23.13 6.57
N ILE A 90 32.35 -23.70 6.50
CA ILE A 90 33.04 -23.93 5.21
C ILE A 90 32.17 -24.82 4.33
N GLU A 91 31.71 -25.97 4.84
CA GLU A 91 30.85 -26.89 4.09
C GLU A 91 29.56 -26.22 3.59
N LYS A 92 28.88 -25.48 4.47
CA LYS A 92 27.62 -24.79 4.13
C LYS A 92 27.83 -23.68 3.10
N LEU A 93 28.91 -22.90 3.20
CA LEU A 93 29.22 -21.83 2.26
C LEU A 93 29.72 -22.35 0.90
N THR A 94 30.42 -23.48 0.87
CA THR A 94 30.85 -24.10 -0.40
C THR A 94 29.67 -24.63 -1.20
N THR A 95 28.59 -25.06 -0.53
CA THR A 95 27.43 -25.72 -1.17
C THR A 95 26.22 -24.80 -1.41
N ILE A 96 26.21 -23.59 -0.83
CA ILE A 96 25.08 -22.66 -0.93
C ILE A 96 24.83 -22.22 -2.39
N LYS A 97 23.58 -22.28 -2.84
CA LYS A 97 23.17 -21.81 -4.18
C LYS A 97 22.31 -20.56 -4.08
N ILE A 98 22.75 -19.52 -4.78
CA ILE A 98 22.16 -18.19 -4.70
C ILE A 98 21.74 -17.74 -6.10
N LEU A 99 20.49 -17.30 -6.23
CA LEU A 99 19.92 -16.81 -7.49
C LEU A 99 19.53 -15.33 -7.40
N ASP A 100 19.88 -14.58 -8.44
CA ASP A 100 19.20 -13.33 -8.79
C ASP A 100 18.37 -13.53 -10.08
N PRO A 101 17.02 -13.52 -10.00
CA PRO A 101 16.16 -13.88 -11.12
C PRO A 101 15.96 -12.75 -12.16
N ALA A 102 16.48 -11.55 -11.89
CA ALA A 102 16.47 -10.42 -12.80
C ALA A 102 17.74 -9.60 -12.57
N CYS A 103 18.89 -10.21 -12.86
CA CYS A 103 20.16 -9.78 -12.30
C CYS A 103 20.70 -8.47 -12.86
N GLY A 104 20.16 -7.98 -13.99
CA GLY A 104 20.54 -6.70 -14.57
C GLY A 104 22.03 -6.65 -14.87
N SER A 105 22.72 -5.68 -14.27
CA SER A 105 24.18 -5.53 -14.38
C SER A 105 24.97 -6.32 -13.32
N GLY A 106 24.32 -7.18 -12.54
CA GLY A 106 24.97 -8.13 -11.63
C GLY A 106 25.24 -7.60 -10.23
N ARG A 107 24.56 -6.51 -9.82
CA ARG A 107 24.86 -5.80 -8.55
C ARG A 107 24.65 -6.62 -7.30
N PHE A 108 23.59 -7.40 -7.25
CA PHE A 108 23.34 -8.31 -6.13
C PHE A 108 24.33 -9.47 -6.13
N LEU A 109 24.59 -10.08 -7.30
CA LEU A 109 25.55 -11.18 -7.46
C LEU A 109 26.95 -10.79 -7.01
N ILE A 110 27.47 -9.63 -7.43
CA ILE A 110 28.79 -9.18 -6.99
C ILE A 110 28.83 -8.86 -5.49
N SER A 111 27.74 -8.34 -4.93
CA SER A 111 27.66 -7.97 -3.52
C SER A 111 27.68 -9.21 -2.63
N ILE A 112 26.87 -10.23 -2.96
CA ILE A 112 26.87 -11.50 -2.22
C ILE A 112 28.19 -12.25 -2.40
N ALA A 113 28.78 -12.22 -3.60
CA ALA A 113 30.09 -12.82 -3.84
C ALA A 113 31.18 -12.22 -2.95
N LYS A 114 31.21 -10.88 -2.82
CA LYS A 114 32.15 -10.17 -1.94
C LYS A 114 31.93 -10.50 -0.46
N ILE A 115 30.69 -10.67 -0.03
CA ILE A 115 30.39 -11.05 1.36
C ILE A 115 30.83 -12.49 1.63
N ILE A 116 30.50 -13.44 0.75
CA ILE A 116 30.94 -14.84 0.86
C ILE A 116 32.48 -14.94 0.83
N TYR A 117 33.13 -14.18 -0.04
CA TYR A 117 34.59 -14.07 -0.07
C TYR A 117 35.17 -13.65 1.29
N LYS A 118 34.60 -12.63 1.95
CA LYS A 118 35.04 -12.22 3.29
C LYS A 118 34.92 -13.36 4.32
N PHE A 119 33.85 -14.16 4.25
CA PHE A 119 33.75 -15.37 5.08
C PHE A 119 34.89 -16.35 4.78
N PHE A 120 35.11 -16.70 3.52
CA PHE A 120 36.17 -17.64 3.14
C PHE A 120 37.57 -17.16 3.51
N ARG A 121 37.87 -15.86 3.41
CA ARG A 121 39.16 -15.32 3.85
C ARG A 121 39.40 -15.50 5.35
N ILE A 122 38.36 -15.32 6.17
CA ILE A 122 38.44 -15.55 7.63
C ILE A 122 38.55 -17.06 7.93
N LEU A 123 37.81 -17.89 7.19
CA LEU A 123 37.75 -19.33 7.36
C LEU A 123 38.97 -20.08 6.79
N ASN A 124 39.65 -19.51 5.80
CA ASN A 124 40.77 -20.13 5.09
C ASN A 124 41.81 -19.07 4.66
N PRO A 125 42.59 -18.51 5.59
CA PRO A 125 43.53 -17.42 5.30
C PRO A 125 44.67 -17.82 4.36
N GLY A 126 44.98 -19.12 4.22
CA GLY A 126 46.04 -19.63 3.35
C GLY A 126 45.61 -19.98 1.92
N LEU A 127 44.31 -19.94 1.59
CA LEU A 127 43.85 -20.21 0.23
C LEU A 127 44.16 -19.02 -0.69
N ASP A 128 44.37 -19.29 -1.98
CA ASP A 128 44.57 -18.26 -2.98
C ASP A 128 43.26 -17.48 -3.27
N ASP A 129 43.36 -16.15 -3.39
CA ASP A 129 42.21 -15.28 -3.58
C ASP A 129 41.51 -15.51 -4.91
N PHE A 130 42.27 -15.81 -5.96
CA PHE A 130 41.71 -16.11 -7.28
C PHE A 130 40.92 -17.42 -7.22
N GLU A 131 41.44 -18.46 -6.58
CA GLU A 131 40.73 -19.73 -6.41
C GLU A 131 39.44 -19.59 -5.57
N ILE A 132 39.46 -18.81 -4.48
CA ILE A 132 38.23 -18.54 -3.70
C ILE A 132 37.20 -17.83 -4.59
N LYS A 133 37.58 -16.74 -5.26
CA LYS A 133 36.68 -15.94 -6.10
C LYS A 133 36.12 -16.77 -7.26
N LYS A 134 36.97 -17.55 -7.91
CA LYS A 134 36.61 -18.45 -9.02
C LYS A 134 35.59 -19.50 -8.56
N ASN A 135 35.84 -20.17 -7.43
CA ASN A 135 34.90 -21.14 -6.88
C ASN A 135 33.54 -20.51 -6.54
N ILE A 136 33.52 -19.30 -5.98
CA ILE A 136 32.27 -18.59 -5.69
C ILE A 136 31.47 -18.34 -6.98
N ILE A 137 32.13 -17.82 -8.02
CA ILE A 137 31.51 -17.54 -9.32
C ILE A 137 30.93 -18.81 -9.95
N GLN A 138 31.70 -19.91 -9.93
CA GLN A 138 31.34 -21.15 -10.62
C GLN A 138 30.28 -21.98 -9.89
N ASN A 139 30.26 -21.96 -8.55
CA ASN A 139 29.47 -22.92 -7.77
C ASN A 139 28.31 -22.29 -7.00
N ASN A 140 28.46 -21.05 -6.53
CA ASN A 140 27.44 -20.43 -5.66
C ASN A 140 26.47 -19.53 -6.44
N LEU A 141 26.97 -18.76 -7.41
CA LEU A 141 26.20 -17.69 -8.05
C LEU A 141 25.41 -18.17 -9.25
N HIS A 142 24.14 -17.77 -9.32
CA HIS A 142 23.24 -18.00 -10.44
C HIS A 142 22.49 -16.71 -10.77
N GLY A 143 22.28 -16.44 -12.05
CA GLY A 143 21.66 -15.18 -12.48
C GLY A 143 20.89 -15.32 -13.79
N ILE A 144 19.76 -14.64 -13.87
CA ILE A 144 18.90 -14.67 -15.05
C ILE A 144 18.62 -13.24 -15.47
N GLU A 145 18.77 -12.96 -16.77
CA GLU A 145 18.52 -11.65 -17.33
C GLU A 145 17.97 -11.78 -18.74
N ILE A 146 16.91 -11.05 -19.06
CA ILE A 146 16.27 -11.11 -20.37
C ILE A 146 16.99 -10.22 -21.40
N GLU A 147 17.57 -9.09 -20.99
CA GLU A 147 18.31 -8.21 -21.87
C GLU A 147 19.77 -8.65 -22.04
N ASN A 148 20.15 -9.05 -23.26
CA ASN A 148 21.49 -9.55 -23.57
C ASN A 148 22.63 -8.58 -23.16
N SER A 149 22.44 -7.27 -23.34
CA SER A 149 23.45 -6.29 -22.93
C SER A 149 23.70 -6.30 -21.43
N ALA A 150 22.66 -6.34 -20.60
CA ALA A 150 22.78 -6.42 -19.14
C ALA A 150 23.40 -7.76 -18.70
N TYR A 151 23.00 -8.85 -19.36
CA TYR A 151 23.58 -10.18 -19.18
C TYR A 151 25.11 -10.19 -19.39
N ILE A 152 25.60 -9.60 -20.48
CA ILE A 152 27.05 -9.49 -20.76
C ILE A 152 27.74 -8.64 -19.69
N ILE A 153 27.16 -7.50 -19.32
CA ILE A 153 27.72 -6.61 -18.27
C ILE A 153 27.84 -7.33 -16.93
N THR A 154 26.90 -8.22 -16.59
CA THR A 154 26.99 -9.03 -15.37
C THR A 154 28.21 -9.95 -15.40
N LYS A 155 28.48 -10.63 -16.51
CA LYS A 155 29.67 -11.47 -16.67
C LYS A 155 30.96 -10.65 -16.53
N LEU A 156 31.02 -9.51 -17.23
CA LEU A 156 32.16 -8.60 -17.16
C LEU A 156 32.45 -8.14 -15.73
N ARG A 157 31.41 -7.82 -14.96
CA ARG A 157 31.59 -7.38 -13.57
C ARG A 157 32.18 -8.48 -12.69
N LEU A 158 31.75 -9.72 -12.89
CA LEU A 158 32.29 -10.87 -12.15
C LEU A 158 33.74 -11.17 -12.57
N CYS A 159 34.05 -11.12 -13.87
CA CYS A 159 35.42 -11.22 -14.37
C CYS A 159 36.31 -10.11 -13.80
N HIS A 160 35.87 -8.86 -13.86
CA HIS A 160 36.60 -7.73 -13.31
C HIS A 160 36.92 -7.96 -11.82
N TRP A 161 35.95 -8.42 -11.03
CA TRP A 161 36.20 -8.72 -9.61
C TRP A 161 37.13 -9.91 -9.37
N LEU A 162 37.06 -10.94 -10.21
CA LEU A 162 37.95 -12.10 -10.14
C LEU A 162 39.42 -11.67 -10.25
N TYR A 163 39.71 -10.71 -11.13
CA TYR A 163 41.08 -10.30 -11.48
C TYR A 163 41.54 -8.96 -10.87
N SER A 164 40.67 -8.18 -10.21
CA SER A 164 40.96 -6.79 -9.76
C SER A 164 42.12 -6.61 -8.77
N GLU A 165 42.68 -7.70 -8.24
CA GLU A 165 43.76 -7.69 -7.23
C GLU A 165 44.93 -8.62 -7.60
N ASN A 166 44.79 -9.44 -8.65
CA ASN A 166 45.84 -10.33 -9.13
C ASN A 166 45.67 -10.59 -10.63
N THR A 167 46.52 -9.95 -11.44
CA THR A 167 46.53 -10.07 -12.91
C THR A 167 47.41 -11.23 -13.40
N LEU A 168 48.18 -11.89 -12.53
CA LEU A 168 49.10 -12.97 -12.91
C LEU A 168 48.36 -14.16 -13.53
N ASN A 169 47.11 -14.39 -13.12
CA ASN A 169 46.26 -15.46 -13.64
C ASN A 169 45.42 -15.03 -14.86
N LEU A 170 45.59 -13.80 -15.36
CA LEU A 170 44.84 -13.26 -16.50
C LEU A 170 45.65 -13.44 -17.78
N THR A 171 45.34 -14.49 -18.55
CA THR A 171 45.85 -14.66 -19.91
C THR A 171 44.82 -14.10 -20.89
N LEU A 172 45.22 -13.12 -21.71
CA LEU A 172 44.35 -12.50 -22.70
C LEU A 172 44.62 -13.10 -24.10
N PRO A 173 43.59 -13.22 -24.96
CA PRO A 173 43.82 -13.44 -26.37
C PRO A 173 44.54 -12.22 -26.97
N LYS A 174 45.21 -12.38 -28.12
CA LYS A 174 45.89 -11.27 -28.83
C LYS A 174 44.86 -10.24 -29.30
N LEU A 175 44.58 -9.25 -28.45
CA LEU A 175 43.68 -8.14 -28.73
C LEU A 175 44.50 -6.95 -29.21
N THR A 176 44.20 -6.45 -30.41
CA THR A 176 44.92 -5.33 -31.03
C THR A 176 44.19 -3.98 -30.92
N ASN A 177 42.94 -3.95 -30.43
CA ASN A 177 42.13 -2.74 -30.30
C ASN A 177 41.41 -2.64 -28.95
N ILE A 178 41.34 -1.41 -28.42
CA ILE A 178 40.68 -1.09 -27.14
C ILE A 178 39.15 -0.98 -27.28
N SER A 179 38.62 -0.73 -28.48
CA SER A 179 37.17 -0.63 -28.72
C SER A 179 36.54 -2.00 -28.97
N VAL A 180 36.48 -2.83 -27.94
CA VAL A 180 35.90 -4.16 -28.01
C VAL A 180 34.36 -4.06 -28.10
N HIS A 181 33.72 -4.62 -29.12
CA HIS A 181 32.26 -4.68 -29.18
C HIS A 181 31.70 -5.70 -28.16
N LEU A 182 30.41 -5.58 -27.80
CA LEU A 182 29.78 -6.49 -26.83
C LEU A 182 29.84 -7.97 -27.29
N GLU A 183 29.83 -8.24 -28.59
CA GLU A 183 30.01 -9.59 -29.13
C GLU A 183 31.42 -10.16 -28.84
N GLU A 184 32.47 -9.36 -29.05
CA GLU A 184 33.86 -9.76 -28.80
C GLU A 184 34.15 -10.02 -27.31
N ILE A 185 33.46 -9.29 -26.42
CA ILE A 185 33.51 -9.53 -24.98
C ILE A 185 33.07 -10.97 -24.62
N HIS A 186 32.07 -11.51 -25.33
CA HIS A 186 31.59 -12.86 -25.09
C HIS A 186 32.69 -13.90 -25.38
N GLU A 187 33.44 -13.69 -26.46
CA GLU A 187 34.55 -14.56 -26.86
C GLU A 187 35.71 -14.48 -25.86
N ILE A 188 36.04 -13.27 -25.38
CA ILE A 188 37.07 -13.09 -24.35
C ILE A 188 36.69 -13.83 -23.07
N ILE A 189 35.43 -13.69 -22.61
CA ILE A 189 34.96 -14.42 -21.42
C ILE A 189 35.05 -15.93 -21.62
N HIS A 190 34.74 -16.42 -22.82
CA HIS A 190 34.86 -17.84 -23.15
C HIS A 190 36.32 -18.30 -23.10
N PHE A 191 37.25 -17.50 -23.64
CA PHE A 191 38.69 -17.78 -23.60
C PHE A 191 39.24 -17.91 -22.18
N LEU A 192 38.73 -17.12 -21.23
CA LEU A 192 39.14 -17.19 -19.82
C LEU A 192 38.76 -18.52 -19.13
N GLY A 193 37.94 -19.36 -19.76
CA GLY A 193 37.57 -20.69 -19.24
C GLY A 193 36.76 -20.65 -17.95
N ILE A 194 36.13 -19.51 -17.62
CA ILE A 194 35.32 -19.35 -16.41
C ILE A 194 33.91 -19.83 -16.69
N GLN A 195 33.45 -20.82 -15.93
CA GLN A 195 32.07 -21.30 -16.02
C GLN A 195 31.12 -20.36 -15.26
N PHE A 196 30.09 -19.86 -15.92
CA PHE A 196 29.06 -19.03 -15.30
C PHE A 196 27.72 -19.76 -15.28
N ASN A 197 27.02 -19.77 -14.14
CA ASN A 197 25.60 -20.15 -14.09
C ASN A 197 24.70 -18.94 -14.37
N LEU A 198 24.99 -18.23 -15.47
CA LEU A 198 24.25 -17.06 -15.92
C LEU A 198 23.49 -17.37 -17.20
N PHE A 199 22.21 -17.03 -17.25
CA PHE A 199 21.32 -17.36 -18.36
C PHE A 199 20.68 -16.11 -18.97
N ASN A 200 20.71 -15.99 -20.31
CA ASN A 200 20.00 -14.94 -21.04
C ASN A 200 18.65 -15.47 -21.56
N LEU A 201 17.61 -15.43 -20.72
CA LEU A 201 16.28 -16.00 -21.01
C LEU A 201 15.19 -15.38 -20.13
N ASP A 202 13.93 -15.73 -20.37
CA ASP A 202 12.80 -15.32 -19.52
C ASP A 202 12.71 -16.18 -18.24
N PHE A 203 12.90 -15.56 -17.07
CA PHE A 203 12.81 -16.23 -15.77
C PHE A 203 11.45 -16.89 -15.49
N LEU A 204 10.35 -16.26 -15.91
CA LEU A 204 9.01 -16.69 -15.57
C LEU A 204 8.58 -17.89 -16.42
N LEU A 205 8.95 -17.91 -17.70
CA LEU A 205 8.45 -18.90 -18.65
C LEU A 205 9.48 -19.94 -19.07
N GLU A 206 10.76 -19.58 -19.17
CA GLU A 206 11.79 -20.41 -19.82
C GLU A 206 12.78 -21.04 -18.85
N PHE A 207 13.00 -20.43 -17.67
CA PHE A 207 13.95 -20.98 -16.70
C PHE A 207 13.36 -22.17 -15.95
N ASP A 208 14.00 -23.33 -16.05
CA ASP A 208 13.72 -24.50 -15.22
C ASP A 208 15.00 -25.05 -14.60
N SER A 209 15.03 -25.25 -13.27
CA SER A 209 16.25 -25.61 -12.56
C SER A 209 16.03 -26.14 -11.15
N LYS A 210 17.14 -26.50 -10.50
CA LYS A 210 17.25 -26.99 -9.12
C LYS A 210 16.77 -25.95 -8.10
N LYS A 211 16.43 -26.42 -6.90
CA LYS A 211 16.01 -25.56 -5.78
C LYS A 211 17.20 -24.75 -5.21
N PHE A 212 16.98 -23.48 -4.91
CA PHE A 212 17.98 -22.52 -4.38
C PHE A 212 17.87 -22.34 -2.87
N ASP A 213 19.01 -22.09 -2.22
CA ASP A 213 19.10 -21.76 -0.79
C ASP A 213 18.69 -20.30 -0.54
N ILE A 214 19.14 -19.39 -1.40
CA ILE A 214 18.79 -17.97 -1.32
C ILE A 214 18.37 -17.47 -2.70
N ILE A 215 17.26 -16.76 -2.78
CA ILE A 215 16.88 -15.95 -3.93
C ILE A 215 16.78 -14.49 -3.50
N LEU A 216 17.48 -13.60 -4.20
CA LEU A 216 17.49 -12.18 -3.86
C LEU A 216 17.48 -11.33 -5.11
N GLY A 217 17.13 -10.05 -5.00
CA GLY A 217 17.20 -9.15 -6.15
C GLY A 217 16.14 -8.05 -6.17
N ASN A 218 15.98 -7.45 -7.34
CA ASN A 218 15.03 -6.38 -7.60
C ASN A 218 14.24 -6.68 -8.89
N PRO A 219 13.12 -7.43 -8.81
CA PRO A 219 12.30 -7.76 -9.99
C PRO A 219 11.72 -6.51 -10.67
N PRO A 220 11.30 -6.62 -11.95
CA PRO A 220 10.72 -5.50 -12.69
C PRO A 220 9.31 -5.09 -12.18
N TYR A 221 9.05 -3.79 -12.04
CA TYR A 221 7.77 -3.24 -11.58
C TYR A 221 6.89 -2.80 -12.77
N VAL A 222 6.21 -3.77 -13.37
CA VAL A 222 5.38 -3.53 -14.56
C VAL A 222 3.92 -3.81 -14.24
N GLU A 223 3.12 -2.74 -14.20
CA GLU A 223 1.67 -2.87 -14.05
C GLU A 223 1.07 -3.62 -15.25
N ASN A 224 0.09 -4.49 -15.00
CA ASN A 224 -0.65 -5.28 -15.99
C ASN A 224 -1.06 -4.52 -17.27
N LYS A 225 -1.44 -3.23 -17.13
CA LYS A 225 -1.89 -2.38 -18.25
C LYS A 225 -0.75 -1.96 -19.19
N LYS A 226 0.50 -2.01 -18.73
CA LYS A 226 1.69 -1.68 -19.52
C LYS A 226 2.24 -2.89 -20.28
N ILE A 227 1.81 -4.10 -19.94
CA ILE A 227 2.17 -5.32 -20.66
C ILE A 227 1.36 -5.38 -21.97
N LYS A 228 1.99 -4.99 -23.08
CA LYS A 228 1.36 -4.96 -24.41
C LYS A 228 1.18 -6.35 -25.03
N ASN A 229 2.09 -7.28 -24.75
CA ASN A 229 2.05 -8.62 -25.31
C ASN A 229 0.91 -9.45 -24.66
N VAL A 230 -0.17 -9.64 -25.42
CA VAL A 230 -1.37 -10.35 -24.97
C VAL A 230 -1.11 -11.85 -24.76
N LYS A 231 -0.29 -12.48 -25.62
CA LYS A 231 0.05 -13.91 -25.48
C LYS A 231 0.82 -14.16 -24.19
N PHE A 232 1.88 -13.38 -23.95
CA PHE A 232 2.66 -13.42 -22.71
C PHE A 232 1.76 -13.27 -21.47
N LYS A 233 0.87 -12.27 -21.49
CA LYS A 233 -0.09 -12.05 -20.40
C LYS A 233 -1.00 -13.25 -20.14
N LYS A 234 -1.49 -13.91 -21.20
CA LYS A 234 -2.32 -15.11 -21.09
C LYS A 234 -1.54 -16.28 -20.49
N GLU A 235 -0.30 -16.49 -20.92
CA GLU A 235 0.58 -17.53 -20.37
C GLU A 235 0.84 -17.29 -18.88
N LEU A 236 1.12 -16.05 -18.46
CA LEU A 236 1.30 -15.72 -17.04
C LEU A 236 0.04 -16.03 -16.22
N THR A 237 -1.14 -15.61 -16.68
CA THR A 237 -2.41 -15.89 -15.99
C THR A 237 -2.76 -17.38 -15.94
N LYS A 238 -2.30 -18.16 -16.92
CA LYS A 238 -2.48 -19.62 -16.92
C LYS A 238 -1.52 -20.32 -15.94
N ARG A 239 -0.26 -19.86 -15.86
CA ARG A 239 0.80 -20.48 -15.06
C ARG A 239 0.77 -20.10 -13.59
N PHE A 240 0.47 -18.84 -13.27
CA PHE A 240 0.70 -18.26 -11.95
C PHE A 240 -0.59 -17.79 -11.27
N LYS A 241 -0.79 -18.17 -10.02
CA LYS A 241 -1.98 -17.78 -9.24
C LYS A 241 -1.95 -16.29 -8.88
N SER A 242 -0.76 -15.72 -8.70
CA SER A 242 -0.54 -14.29 -8.41
C SER A 242 -0.82 -13.38 -9.61
N ALA A 243 -0.89 -13.92 -10.83
CA ALA A 243 -1.31 -13.20 -12.03
C ALA A 243 -2.84 -12.95 -12.05
N TYR A 244 -3.33 -12.34 -10.96
CA TYR A 244 -4.74 -12.14 -10.62
C TYR A 244 -5.17 -10.69 -10.84
N ARG A 245 -6.29 -10.48 -11.54
CA ARG A 245 -6.82 -9.14 -11.90
C ARG A 245 -5.74 -8.27 -12.57
N LEU A 246 -5.59 -7.01 -12.13
CA LEU A 246 -4.60 -6.06 -12.63
C LEU A 246 -3.28 -6.21 -11.85
N PHE A 247 -2.67 -7.39 -11.94
CA PHE A 247 -1.44 -7.72 -11.21
C PHE A 247 -0.24 -6.83 -11.58
N ASP A 248 0.74 -6.77 -10.69
CA ASP A 248 2.06 -6.22 -11.00
C ASP A 248 3.01 -7.39 -11.32
N LEU A 249 3.88 -7.25 -12.31
CA LEU A 249 4.79 -8.33 -12.71
C LEU A 249 5.68 -8.82 -11.54
N SER A 250 6.02 -7.94 -10.60
CA SER A 250 6.84 -8.29 -9.43
C SER A 250 6.22 -9.37 -8.54
N VAL A 251 4.89 -9.46 -8.42
CA VAL A 251 4.26 -10.51 -7.60
C VAL A 251 4.34 -11.89 -8.24
N VAL A 252 4.42 -11.93 -9.58
CA VAL A 252 4.62 -13.16 -10.35
C VAL A 252 6.06 -13.65 -10.21
N PHE A 253 7.03 -12.73 -10.18
CA PHE A 253 8.41 -13.04 -9.83
C PHE A 253 8.53 -13.64 -8.42
N ILE A 254 7.79 -13.11 -7.42
CA ILE A 254 7.79 -13.65 -6.06
C ILE A 254 7.23 -15.07 -6.03
N GLU A 255 6.11 -15.34 -6.73
CA GLU A 255 5.55 -16.70 -6.83
C GLU A 255 6.53 -17.67 -7.49
N ARG A 256 7.13 -17.30 -8.63
CA ARG A 256 8.10 -18.15 -9.31
C ARG A 256 9.36 -18.39 -8.48
N ALA A 257 9.86 -17.37 -7.78
CA ALA A 257 10.98 -17.52 -6.87
C ALA A 257 10.63 -18.46 -5.70
N LEU A 258 9.43 -18.35 -5.13
CA LEU A 258 8.95 -19.26 -4.08
C LEU A 258 8.91 -20.72 -4.56
N GLU A 259 8.52 -20.99 -5.80
CA GLU A 259 8.57 -22.35 -6.38
C GLU A 259 10.00 -22.92 -6.40
N LEU A 260 10.98 -22.08 -6.77
CA LEU A 260 12.38 -22.47 -6.94
C LEU A 260 13.20 -22.46 -5.63
N LEU A 261 12.65 -22.02 -4.51
CA LEU A 261 13.33 -22.13 -3.21
C LEU A 261 13.32 -23.56 -2.67
N LYS A 262 14.39 -23.95 -1.99
CA LYS A 262 14.45 -25.20 -1.21
C LYS A 262 13.35 -25.19 -0.14
N GLU A 263 12.70 -26.34 0.03
CA GLU A 263 11.69 -26.51 1.09
C GLU A 263 12.34 -26.38 2.45
N HIS A 264 11.63 -25.77 3.41
CA HIS A 264 12.02 -25.64 4.81
C HIS A 264 13.32 -24.89 5.12
N GLU A 265 14.15 -24.56 4.13
CA GLU A 265 15.45 -23.90 4.32
C GLU A 265 15.64 -22.67 3.43
N GLY A 266 14.92 -22.56 2.31
CA GLY A 266 15.17 -21.52 1.32
C GLY A 266 14.73 -20.13 1.81
N PHE A 267 15.56 -19.10 1.59
CA PHE A 267 15.23 -17.70 1.89
C PHE A 267 15.05 -16.85 0.65
N LEU A 268 14.09 -15.94 0.70
CA LEU A 268 13.94 -14.86 -0.27
C LEU A 268 14.19 -13.52 0.39
N SER A 269 14.90 -12.61 -0.29
CA SER A 269 14.89 -11.19 0.05
C SER A 269 14.91 -10.32 -1.21
N MET A 270 13.80 -9.63 -1.49
CA MET A 270 13.63 -8.83 -2.71
C MET A 270 13.12 -7.43 -2.44
N ILE A 271 13.52 -6.50 -3.29
CA ILE A 271 12.91 -5.17 -3.36
C ILE A 271 11.67 -5.24 -4.27
N THR A 272 10.52 -4.82 -3.78
CA THR A 272 9.25 -4.81 -4.53
C THR A 272 8.38 -3.62 -4.15
N THR A 273 7.22 -3.45 -4.77
CA THR A 273 6.28 -2.37 -4.42
C THR A 273 5.39 -2.77 -3.23
N ASN A 274 5.01 -1.82 -2.38
CA ASN A 274 4.13 -2.08 -1.23
C ASN A 274 2.65 -2.35 -1.62
N LYS A 275 2.24 -2.05 -2.85
CA LYS A 275 0.82 -2.04 -3.25
C LYS A 275 0.17 -3.41 -3.07
N PHE A 276 0.89 -4.50 -3.34
CA PHE A 276 0.34 -5.85 -3.20
C PHE A 276 0.04 -6.23 -1.76
N LEU A 277 0.48 -5.48 -0.75
CA LEU A 277 0.17 -5.74 0.66
C LEU A 277 -1.31 -5.48 1.00
N ALA A 278 -2.01 -4.65 0.21
CA ALA A 278 -3.41 -4.31 0.46
C ALA A 278 -4.31 -4.33 -0.79
N ALA A 279 -3.76 -4.08 -1.99
CA ALA A 279 -4.55 -4.03 -3.21
C ALA A 279 -5.21 -5.38 -3.56
N ASP A 280 -6.32 -5.34 -4.29
CA ASP A 280 -7.08 -6.55 -4.67
C ASP A 280 -6.32 -7.50 -5.59
N TYR A 281 -5.42 -7.01 -6.43
CA TYR A 281 -4.61 -7.91 -7.26
C TYR A 281 -3.66 -8.76 -6.40
N GLY A 282 -3.30 -8.29 -5.20
CA GLY A 282 -2.38 -8.94 -4.29
C GLY A 282 -2.99 -10.05 -3.45
N ILE A 283 -4.31 -10.31 -3.54
CA ILE A 283 -5.00 -11.30 -2.69
C ILE A 283 -4.36 -12.68 -2.80
N GLN A 284 -4.14 -13.15 -4.03
CA GLN A 284 -3.60 -14.48 -4.29
C GLN A 284 -2.16 -14.63 -3.80
N ILE A 285 -1.29 -13.63 -4.05
CA ILE A 285 0.10 -13.69 -3.57
C ILE A 285 0.18 -13.60 -2.04
N ARG A 286 -0.64 -12.78 -1.38
CA ARG A 286 -0.68 -12.74 0.09
C ARG A 286 -1.11 -14.09 0.67
N GLN A 287 -2.12 -14.72 0.07
CA GLN A 287 -2.54 -16.06 0.48
C GLN A 287 -1.44 -17.12 0.26
N LEU A 288 -0.73 -17.07 -0.86
CA LEU A 288 0.42 -17.94 -1.13
C LEU A 288 1.52 -17.77 -0.09
N LEU A 289 1.91 -16.53 0.20
CA LEU A 289 2.94 -16.23 1.21
C LEU A 289 2.52 -16.73 2.59
N LEU A 290 1.29 -16.46 3.03
CA LEU A 290 0.82 -16.89 4.35
C LEU A 290 0.74 -18.41 4.53
N ASN A 291 0.58 -19.16 3.43
CA ASN A 291 0.44 -20.61 3.46
C ASN A 291 1.77 -21.36 3.33
N ASN A 292 2.75 -20.76 2.64
CA ASN A 292 3.97 -21.46 2.22
C ASN A 292 5.26 -20.78 2.71
N THR A 293 5.16 -19.75 3.56
CA THR A 293 6.32 -19.03 4.08
C THR A 293 6.17 -18.65 5.55
N GLU A 294 7.33 -18.51 6.20
CA GLU A 294 7.50 -17.67 7.38
C GLU A 294 7.97 -16.29 6.89
N LEU A 295 7.07 -15.31 6.89
CA LEU A 295 7.41 -13.92 6.59
C LEU A 295 8.27 -13.38 7.75
N LYS A 296 9.56 -13.14 7.50
CA LYS A 296 10.47 -12.71 8.56
C LYS A 296 10.43 -11.19 8.74
N GLU A 297 10.48 -10.44 7.63
CA GLU A 297 10.54 -8.98 7.70
C GLU A 297 9.93 -8.28 6.49
N ILE A 298 9.33 -7.11 6.73
CA ILE A 298 8.92 -6.14 5.71
C ILE A 298 9.52 -4.78 6.07
N ILE A 299 10.42 -4.28 5.23
CA ILE A 299 11.07 -2.98 5.42
C ILE A 299 10.51 -1.97 4.42
N ASN A 300 9.95 -0.87 4.91
CA ASN A 300 9.57 0.27 4.10
C ASN A 300 10.74 1.24 3.89
N ILE A 301 11.19 1.33 2.63
CA ILE A 301 12.26 2.22 2.16
C ILE A 301 11.74 3.32 1.22
N SER A 302 10.41 3.48 1.11
CA SER A 302 9.80 4.41 0.16
C SER A 302 10.09 5.88 0.44
N SER A 303 10.65 6.20 1.60
CA SER A 303 10.98 7.57 2.01
C SER A 303 12.36 8.00 1.52
N PHE A 304 13.16 7.10 0.94
CA PHE A 304 14.52 7.46 0.51
C PHE A 304 14.49 8.51 -0.63
N PRO A 305 15.40 9.50 -0.61
CA PRO A 305 15.44 10.56 -1.62
C PRO A 305 15.52 10.05 -3.06
N ILE A 306 16.22 8.94 -3.29
CA ILE A 306 16.33 8.30 -4.61
C ILE A 306 14.98 7.84 -5.19
N PHE A 307 13.97 7.62 -4.34
CA PHE A 307 12.62 7.24 -4.74
C PHE A 307 11.65 8.42 -4.70
N SER A 308 12.05 9.59 -4.16
CA SER A 308 11.18 10.77 -4.00
C SER A 308 10.60 11.32 -5.30
N ARG A 309 11.31 11.12 -6.42
CA ARG A 309 10.88 11.55 -7.77
C ARG A 309 10.06 10.50 -8.51
N THR A 310 9.98 9.27 -7.98
CA THR A 310 9.22 8.17 -8.58
C THR A 310 7.93 7.97 -7.79
N ALA A 311 6.79 7.81 -8.46
CA ALA A 311 5.52 7.45 -7.81
C ALA A 311 5.48 5.96 -7.40
N VAL A 312 6.61 5.44 -6.91
CA VAL A 312 6.82 4.05 -6.52
C VAL A 312 7.12 4.02 -5.03
N TYR A 313 6.52 3.06 -4.34
CA TYR A 313 6.67 2.88 -2.90
C TYR A 313 7.37 1.56 -2.60
N PRO A 314 8.71 1.51 -2.72
CA PRO A 314 9.48 0.29 -2.56
C PRO A 314 9.52 -0.19 -1.10
N ILE A 315 9.49 -1.51 -0.96
CA ILE A 315 9.70 -2.25 0.27
C ILE A 315 10.74 -3.36 0.02
N ILE A 316 11.40 -3.81 1.07
CA ILE A 316 12.14 -5.08 1.07
C ILE A 316 11.23 -6.10 1.76
N ILE A 317 10.98 -7.23 1.12
CA ILE A 317 10.29 -8.37 1.73
C ILE A 317 11.26 -9.53 1.88
N THR A 318 11.34 -10.05 3.10
CA THR A 318 12.20 -11.21 3.43
C THR A 318 11.36 -12.32 4.04
N PHE A 319 11.50 -13.53 3.51
CA PHE A 319 10.80 -14.70 4.04
C PHE A 319 11.61 -15.98 3.89
N LYS A 320 11.30 -16.96 4.73
CA LYS A 320 11.77 -18.34 4.63
C LYS A 320 10.66 -19.20 4.04
N LYS A 321 10.95 -20.03 3.05
CA LYS A 321 10.02 -21.05 2.55
C LYS A 321 9.87 -22.11 3.62
N SER A 322 8.64 -22.24 4.12
CA SER A 322 8.32 -23.17 5.19
C SER A 322 6.83 -23.43 5.17
N LEU A 323 6.44 -24.65 5.50
CA LEU A 323 5.04 -24.95 5.74
C LEU A 323 4.58 -24.25 7.03
N ARG A 324 3.30 -23.90 7.06
CA ARG A 324 2.58 -23.17 8.13
C ARG A 324 3.25 -23.22 9.51
N ASN A 325 3.79 -22.08 9.93
CA ASN A 325 4.14 -21.84 11.33
C ASN A 325 3.21 -20.77 11.92
N ASN A 326 2.34 -21.16 12.86
CA ASN A 326 1.36 -20.26 13.46
C ASN A 326 1.97 -19.32 14.54
N SER A 327 3.21 -19.56 14.98
CA SER A 327 3.91 -18.69 15.94
C SER A 327 4.77 -17.60 15.28
N ASN A 328 4.87 -17.59 13.95
CA ASN A 328 5.74 -16.64 13.24
C ASN A 328 5.34 -15.17 13.48
N MET A 329 6.35 -14.36 13.79
CA MET A 329 6.25 -12.92 14.00
C MET A 329 6.96 -12.18 12.88
N ILE A 330 6.23 -11.29 12.20
CA ILE A 330 6.78 -10.45 11.13
C ILE A 330 7.31 -9.17 11.75
N VAL A 331 8.57 -8.84 11.47
CA VAL A 331 9.18 -7.56 11.84
C VAL A 331 8.88 -6.53 10.75
N ILE A 332 8.32 -5.38 11.12
CA ILE A 332 8.01 -4.28 10.21
C ILE A 332 8.87 -3.08 10.60
N LYS A 333 9.66 -2.57 9.64
CA LYS A 333 10.53 -1.41 9.84
C LYS A 333 10.24 -0.34 8.80
N ARG A 334 10.55 0.91 9.13
CA ARG A 334 10.54 2.03 8.19
C ARG A 334 11.80 2.85 8.33
N TYR A 335 12.55 2.98 7.25
CA TYR A 335 13.73 3.83 7.19
C TYR A 335 13.40 5.12 6.45
N GLN A 336 13.89 6.25 6.97
CA GLN A 336 13.68 7.56 6.36
C GLN A 336 14.84 7.91 5.44
N LYS A 337 16.08 7.55 5.82
CA LYS A 337 17.31 7.85 5.10
C LYS A 337 18.15 6.59 4.90
N MET A 338 19.05 6.63 3.91
CA MET A 338 19.93 5.50 3.61
C MET A 338 20.92 5.21 4.75
N ASN A 339 21.42 6.25 5.43
CA ASN A 339 22.37 6.10 6.54
C ASN A 339 21.77 5.35 7.73
N ASP A 340 20.44 5.38 7.86
CA ASP A 340 19.73 4.66 8.92
C ASP A 340 19.91 3.13 8.79
N LEU A 341 20.26 2.61 7.61
CA LEU A 341 20.53 1.19 7.39
C LEU A 341 21.77 0.68 8.15
N ASN A 342 22.65 1.58 8.58
CA ASN A 342 23.86 1.23 9.32
C ASN A 342 23.62 1.11 10.83
N ASP A 343 22.47 1.58 11.34
CA ASP A 343 22.15 1.64 12.77
C ASP A 343 20.68 1.29 13.01
N ASP A 344 20.39 -0.03 13.04
CA ASP A 344 19.05 -0.57 13.30
C ASP A 344 18.52 -0.19 14.72
N SER A 345 19.38 0.25 15.65
CA SER A 345 19.00 0.53 17.05
C SER A 345 18.05 1.72 17.18
N LYS A 346 18.11 2.68 16.25
CA LYS A 346 17.29 3.90 16.27
C LYS A 346 15.94 3.73 15.58
N ILE A 347 15.67 2.56 14.99
CA ILE A 347 14.48 2.33 14.17
C ILE A 347 13.39 1.63 14.96
N LYS A 348 12.26 2.32 15.14
CA LYS A 348 11.05 1.72 15.71
C LYS A 348 10.60 0.56 14.84
N SER A 349 10.62 -0.63 15.44
CA SER A 349 10.11 -1.86 14.84
C SER A 349 8.69 -2.13 15.32
N GLN A 350 7.81 -2.51 14.42
CA GLN A 350 6.49 -3.06 14.75
C GLN A 350 6.52 -4.56 14.55
N PHE A 351 5.79 -5.29 15.40
CA PHE A 351 5.70 -6.74 15.33
C PHE A 351 4.28 -7.16 14.97
N LEU A 352 4.14 -7.94 13.91
CA LEU A 352 2.85 -8.43 13.42
C LEU A 352 2.84 -9.96 13.45
N PRO A 353 2.08 -10.60 14.36
CA PRO A 353 1.93 -12.05 14.31
C PRO A 353 1.25 -12.49 13.00
N GLN A 354 1.92 -13.34 12.23
CA GLN A 354 1.45 -13.76 10.90
C GLN A 354 0.07 -14.43 10.96
N LYS A 355 -0.24 -15.12 12.05
CA LYS A 355 -1.56 -15.73 12.30
C LYS A 355 -2.71 -14.73 12.28
N LEU A 356 -2.48 -13.47 12.64
CA LEU A 356 -3.53 -12.44 12.69
C LEU A 356 -3.96 -12.02 11.28
N ILE A 357 -3.03 -12.03 10.32
CA ILE A 357 -3.30 -11.65 8.93
C ILE A 357 -4.36 -12.58 8.30
N LYS A 358 -4.41 -13.85 8.73
CA LYS A 358 -5.43 -14.80 8.28
C LYS A 358 -6.86 -14.38 8.66
N LYS A 359 -7.02 -13.59 9.73
CA LYS A 359 -8.32 -13.06 10.16
C LYS A 359 -8.68 -11.74 9.48
N ILE A 360 -7.70 -11.03 8.93
CA ILE A 360 -7.93 -9.77 8.23
C ILE A 360 -8.52 -10.09 6.85
N PRO A 361 -9.66 -9.48 6.45
CA PRO A 361 -10.28 -9.74 5.17
C PRO A 361 -9.32 -9.54 3.99
N ALA A 362 -9.36 -10.49 3.05
CA ALA A 362 -8.47 -10.51 1.89
C ALA A 362 -6.96 -10.52 2.24
N PHE A 363 -6.61 -10.97 3.45
CA PHE A 363 -5.24 -11.16 3.92
C PHE A 363 -4.38 -9.90 3.86
N VAL A 364 -4.97 -8.72 4.10
CA VAL A 364 -4.24 -7.45 4.07
C VAL A 364 -3.14 -7.46 5.12
N ILE A 365 -1.93 -7.03 4.72
CA ILE A 365 -0.75 -6.95 5.60
C ILE A 365 -0.53 -5.48 5.97
N PRO A 366 -1.01 -5.02 7.14
CA PRO A 366 -0.77 -3.65 7.59
C PRO A 366 0.72 -3.48 7.93
N ILE A 367 1.33 -2.39 7.44
CA ILE A 367 2.75 -2.06 7.67
C ILE A 367 2.95 -0.75 8.45
N SER A 368 1.87 -0.22 9.00
CA SER A 368 1.83 1.02 9.78
C SER A 368 0.51 1.11 10.54
N GLY A 369 0.45 1.97 11.55
CA GLY A 369 -0.79 2.22 12.32
C GLY A 369 -0.94 1.28 13.51
N GLN A 370 -2.17 1.18 14.04
CA GLN A 370 -2.47 0.45 15.27
C GLN A 370 -2.85 -1.01 14.95
N ILE A 371 -1.85 -1.88 14.82
CA ILE A 371 -2.06 -3.30 14.46
C ILE A 371 -2.89 -4.05 15.51
N ASN A 372 -2.66 -3.77 16.80
CA ASN A 372 -3.39 -4.38 17.91
C ASN A 372 -4.88 -4.05 17.85
N LEU A 373 -5.23 -2.81 17.50
CA LEU A 373 -6.61 -2.38 17.28
C LEU A 373 -7.25 -3.21 16.16
N ILE A 374 -6.59 -3.38 15.01
CA ILE A 374 -7.12 -4.19 13.89
C ILE A 374 -7.37 -5.64 14.31
N ASN A 375 -6.47 -6.22 15.08
CA ASN A 375 -6.63 -7.57 15.59
C ASN A 375 -7.86 -7.69 16.50
N TYR A 376 -8.00 -6.77 17.44
CA TYR A 376 -9.17 -6.72 18.32
C TYR A 376 -10.46 -6.58 17.50
N LEU A 377 -10.47 -5.67 16.51
CA LEU A 377 -11.66 -5.41 15.71
C LEU A 377 -12.11 -6.64 14.92
N TYR A 378 -11.23 -7.31 14.17
CA TYR A 378 -11.62 -8.50 13.40
C TYR A 378 -11.77 -9.77 14.26
N LYS A 379 -11.50 -9.70 15.57
CA LYS A 379 -11.90 -10.74 16.52
C LYS A 379 -13.38 -10.58 16.93
N ASN A 380 -13.87 -9.35 16.99
CA ASN A 380 -15.19 -9.03 17.57
C ASN A 380 -16.23 -8.58 16.53
N PHE A 381 -15.80 -8.11 15.36
CA PHE A 381 -16.66 -7.56 14.32
C PHE A 381 -16.50 -8.28 13.00
N LYS A 382 -17.60 -8.40 12.27
CA LYS A 382 -17.61 -8.95 10.91
C LYS A 382 -17.32 -7.86 9.88
N PRO A 383 -16.76 -8.22 8.71
CA PRO A 383 -16.65 -7.31 7.57
C PRO A 383 -18.02 -6.74 7.18
N PHE A 384 -18.05 -5.50 6.67
CA PHE A 384 -19.29 -4.80 6.30
C PHE A 384 -20.18 -5.62 5.36
N SER A 385 -19.61 -6.30 4.36
CA SER A 385 -20.37 -7.16 3.45
C SER A 385 -20.96 -8.41 4.10
N GLU A 386 -20.45 -8.84 5.26
CA GLU A 386 -20.95 -9.99 6.01
C GLU A 386 -21.91 -9.56 7.13
N ALA A 387 -21.65 -8.41 7.76
CA ALA A 387 -22.54 -7.82 8.76
C ALA A 387 -23.87 -7.37 8.15
N ILE A 388 -23.85 -6.90 6.89
CA ILE A 388 -25.04 -6.41 6.17
C ILE A 388 -25.15 -7.13 4.83
N SER A 389 -25.96 -8.19 4.80
CA SER A 389 -26.07 -9.12 3.66
C SER A 389 -26.61 -8.46 2.38
N ASP A 390 -27.45 -7.43 2.49
CA ASP A 390 -28.04 -6.69 1.37
C ASP A 390 -27.23 -5.43 0.96
N LEU A 391 -25.98 -5.31 1.40
CA LEU A 391 -25.07 -4.21 1.07
C LEU A 391 -24.75 -4.12 -0.43
N LYS A 392 -25.28 -3.07 -1.08
CA LYS A 392 -24.99 -2.72 -2.47
C LYS A 392 -24.12 -1.48 -2.55
N ILE A 393 -22.89 -1.64 -3.03
CA ILE A 393 -21.99 -0.54 -3.38
C ILE A 393 -21.93 -0.42 -4.90
N ILE A 394 -22.40 0.70 -5.44
CA ILE A 394 -22.53 0.99 -6.87
C ILE A 394 -21.44 1.99 -7.27
N TYR A 395 -20.70 1.69 -8.34
CA TYR A 395 -19.68 2.56 -8.93
C TYR A 395 -19.89 2.65 -10.42
N ARG A 396 -19.79 3.86 -10.99
CA ARG A 396 -20.04 4.12 -12.42
C ARG A 396 -21.36 3.50 -12.88
N PRO A 397 -22.51 4.03 -12.42
CA PRO A 397 -23.82 3.43 -12.67
C PRO A 397 -24.19 3.32 -14.16
N TYR A 398 -23.48 4.00 -15.06
CA TYR A 398 -23.74 4.00 -16.50
C TYR A 398 -22.75 3.15 -17.31
N GLY A 399 -21.80 2.47 -16.65
CA GLY A 399 -20.85 1.58 -17.31
C GLY A 399 -19.39 1.91 -16.97
N PHE A 400 -18.56 0.86 -16.94
CA PHE A 400 -17.14 0.99 -16.59
C PHE A 400 -16.28 1.53 -17.73
N ILE A 401 -16.63 1.17 -18.96
CA ILE A 401 -15.93 1.51 -20.21
C ILE A 401 -16.70 2.65 -20.89
N ASN A 402 -15.99 3.56 -21.57
CA ASN A 402 -16.59 4.68 -22.31
C ASN A 402 -17.49 5.61 -21.48
N TRP A 403 -17.31 5.62 -20.16
CA TRP A 403 -18.11 6.44 -19.23
C TRP A 403 -18.15 7.92 -19.64
N SER A 404 -17.09 8.42 -20.29
CA SER A 404 -16.98 9.81 -20.75
C SER A 404 -18.02 10.18 -21.81
N LYS A 405 -18.52 9.21 -22.60
CA LYS A 405 -19.58 9.46 -23.60
C LYS A 405 -20.89 9.90 -22.95
N HIS A 406 -21.16 9.45 -21.72
CA HIS A 406 -22.38 9.84 -21.00
C HIS A 406 -22.39 11.30 -20.56
N LEU A 407 -21.26 12.03 -20.63
CA LEU A 407 -21.24 13.48 -20.40
C LEU A 407 -22.08 14.25 -21.44
N ASN A 408 -22.47 13.62 -22.55
CA ASN A 408 -23.40 14.21 -23.51
C ASN A 408 -24.86 14.21 -23.03
N ASN A 409 -25.17 13.54 -21.91
CA ASN A 409 -26.52 13.46 -21.32
C ASN A 409 -26.78 14.58 -20.29
N ILE A 410 -25.94 15.59 -20.23
CA ILE A 410 -26.06 16.69 -19.26
C ILE A 410 -26.95 17.79 -19.85
N SER A 411 -27.81 18.39 -19.02
CA SER A 411 -28.56 19.61 -19.34
C SER A 411 -28.54 20.64 -18.23
N ASN A 412 -28.68 21.91 -18.60
CA ASN A 412 -28.81 23.02 -17.66
C ASN A 412 -30.19 23.04 -16.99
N ASN A 413 -31.22 22.50 -17.64
CA ASN A 413 -32.60 22.44 -17.16
C ASN A 413 -33.06 20.98 -17.01
N PRO A 414 -34.02 20.69 -16.10
CA PRO A 414 -34.62 19.38 -16.01
C PRO A 414 -35.45 19.11 -17.27
N THR A 415 -35.38 17.88 -17.76
CA THR A 415 -36.17 17.39 -18.91
C THR A 415 -37.26 16.41 -18.49
N SER A 416 -37.15 15.83 -17.30
CA SER A 416 -38.15 14.95 -16.73
C SER A 416 -38.10 14.98 -15.19
N LYS A 417 -39.18 14.56 -14.52
CA LYS A 417 -39.20 14.34 -13.07
C LYS A 417 -38.23 13.24 -12.61
N LYS A 418 -37.76 12.38 -13.53
CA LYS A 418 -36.79 11.32 -13.24
C LYS A 418 -35.35 11.81 -13.28
N ASP A 419 -35.08 13.02 -13.76
CA ASP A 419 -33.71 13.53 -13.90
C ASP A 419 -33.02 13.67 -12.53
N LEU A 420 -31.70 13.45 -12.52
CA LEU A 420 -30.88 13.51 -11.31
C LEU A 420 -29.85 14.62 -11.43
N LEU A 421 -29.35 15.12 -10.30
CA LEU A 421 -28.26 16.08 -10.29
C LEU A 421 -26.92 15.37 -10.45
N LEU A 422 -26.16 15.79 -11.45
CA LEU A 422 -24.80 15.33 -11.65
C LEU A 422 -23.87 16.01 -10.63
N ILE A 423 -23.16 15.21 -9.84
CA ILE A 423 -22.10 15.66 -8.95
C ILE A 423 -20.78 14.92 -9.25
N GLY A 424 -19.65 15.59 -8.96
CA GLY A 424 -18.31 15.02 -9.07
C GLY A 424 -17.67 14.71 -7.71
N THR A 425 -16.52 14.02 -7.72
CA THR A 425 -15.77 13.71 -6.49
C THR A 425 -15.44 14.94 -5.65
N GLY A 426 -15.12 16.05 -6.32
CA GLY A 426 -14.78 17.31 -5.65
C GLY A 426 -15.96 17.95 -4.91
N ASN A 427 -17.20 17.59 -5.27
CA ASN A 427 -18.42 18.15 -4.72
C ASN A 427 -18.85 17.53 -3.40
N VAL A 428 -18.45 16.29 -3.12
CA VAL A 428 -18.81 15.64 -1.86
C VAL A 428 -17.86 16.11 -0.76
N GLY A 429 -18.40 16.74 0.28
CA GLY A 429 -17.72 17.05 1.54
C GLY A 429 -18.15 16.09 2.65
N LYS A 430 -17.50 16.17 3.81
CA LYS A 430 -17.88 15.37 4.97
C LYS A 430 -19.22 15.92 5.47
N TYR A 431 -20.27 15.12 5.40
CA TYR A 431 -21.64 15.52 5.75
C TYR A 431 -22.29 16.60 4.86
N HIS A 432 -21.69 17.08 3.76
CA HIS A 432 -22.30 18.14 2.93
C HIS A 432 -21.96 18.02 1.44
N ILE A 433 -22.70 18.74 0.59
CA ILE A 433 -22.48 18.90 -0.84
C ILE A 433 -22.04 20.32 -1.17
N LYS A 434 -20.96 20.41 -1.96
CA LYS A 434 -20.35 21.64 -2.44
C LYS A 434 -20.96 22.06 -3.77
N PHE A 435 -22.06 22.80 -3.71
CA PHE A 435 -22.89 23.10 -4.87
C PHE A 435 -22.30 24.16 -5.84
N ASP A 436 -21.44 25.04 -5.36
CA ASP A 436 -20.72 26.08 -6.14
C ASP A 436 -19.50 25.52 -6.89
N LYS A 437 -18.94 24.41 -6.40
CA LYS A 437 -17.72 23.86 -6.97
C LYS A 437 -18.00 23.20 -8.33
N PRO A 438 -17.30 23.59 -9.41
CA PRO A 438 -17.49 22.95 -10.70
C PRO A 438 -16.93 21.52 -10.71
N ILE A 439 -17.57 20.66 -11.49
CA ILE A 439 -17.16 19.29 -11.76
C ILE A 439 -16.00 19.33 -12.77
N LYS A 440 -14.82 18.90 -12.33
CA LYS A 440 -13.66 18.71 -13.21
C LYS A 440 -13.55 17.24 -13.59
N ILE A 441 -13.85 16.91 -14.85
CA ILE A 441 -13.89 15.53 -15.34
C ILE A 441 -13.54 15.47 -16.83
N ALA A 442 -12.70 14.50 -17.23
CA ALA A 442 -12.32 14.29 -18.64
C ALA A 442 -11.84 15.58 -19.36
N LYS A 443 -11.02 16.41 -18.69
CA LYS A 443 -10.55 17.74 -19.16
C LYS A 443 -11.66 18.79 -19.39
N ARG A 444 -12.89 18.51 -18.98
CA ARG A 444 -14.02 19.46 -18.98
C ARG A 444 -14.21 20.03 -17.57
N THR A 445 -14.73 21.24 -17.52
CA THR A 445 -15.20 21.91 -16.30
C THR A 445 -16.68 22.22 -16.51
N ILE A 446 -17.54 21.61 -15.71
CA ILE A 446 -19.00 21.69 -15.87
C ILE A 446 -19.61 22.10 -14.52
N PRO A 447 -20.56 23.04 -14.45
CA PRO A 447 -21.29 23.29 -13.20
C PRO A 447 -22.12 22.05 -12.81
N ILE A 448 -22.55 21.96 -11.55
CA ILE A 448 -23.57 20.97 -11.18
C ILE A 448 -24.81 21.23 -12.03
N SER A 449 -25.30 20.19 -12.69
CA SER A 449 -26.30 20.25 -13.76
C SER A 449 -27.19 19.00 -13.70
N TYR A 450 -28.26 18.96 -14.48
CA TYR A 450 -29.13 17.79 -14.58
C TYR A 450 -28.48 16.72 -15.46
N PHE A 451 -28.66 15.47 -15.07
CA PHE A 451 -28.31 14.28 -15.82
C PHE A 451 -29.61 13.63 -16.28
N LYS A 452 -29.84 13.66 -17.60
CA LYS A 452 -31.10 13.22 -18.21
C LYS A 452 -31.32 11.74 -18.00
N TYR A 453 -32.53 11.40 -17.57
CA TYR A 453 -32.97 10.01 -17.56
C TYR A 453 -33.00 9.44 -19.00
N LYS A 454 -32.58 8.18 -19.13
CA LYS A 454 -32.74 7.40 -20.35
C LYS A 454 -33.22 5.99 -19.99
N LYS A 455 -34.12 5.44 -20.81
CA LYS A 455 -34.70 4.10 -20.61
C LYS A 455 -33.65 3.01 -20.47
N GLU A 456 -32.53 3.12 -21.18
CA GLU A 456 -31.38 2.21 -21.09
C GLU A 456 -30.74 2.13 -19.69
N PHE A 457 -30.97 3.12 -18.82
CA PHE A 457 -30.42 3.15 -17.47
C PHE A 457 -31.41 2.74 -16.39
N GLU A 458 -32.67 2.41 -16.71
CA GLU A 458 -33.77 2.22 -15.75
C GLU A 458 -33.34 1.38 -14.52
N ASP A 459 -32.73 0.21 -14.73
CA ASP A 459 -32.30 -0.67 -13.63
C ASP A 459 -31.33 -0.01 -12.65
N ASN A 460 -30.35 0.74 -13.16
CA ASN A 460 -29.38 1.43 -12.30
C ASN A 460 -29.98 2.72 -11.75
N TRP A 461 -30.89 3.34 -12.49
CA TRP A 461 -31.63 4.54 -12.10
C TRP A 461 -32.50 4.28 -10.87
N GLN A 462 -33.30 3.22 -10.89
CA GLN A 462 -34.12 2.79 -9.74
C GLN A 462 -33.28 2.49 -8.49
N LYS A 463 -32.05 1.99 -8.68
CA LYS A 463 -31.13 1.74 -7.57
C LYS A 463 -30.61 3.03 -6.93
N ILE A 464 -30.43 4.10 -7.70
CA ILE A 464 -29.91 5.38 -7.20
C ILE A 464 -31.01 6.41 -6.88
N MET A 465 -32.25 6.27 -7.34
CA MET A 465 -33.33 7.23 -7.00
C MET A 465 -33.87 7.13 -5.57
N SER A 466 -33.39 6.20 -4.75
CA SER A 466 -33.78 6.03 -3.35
C SER A 466 -32.79 6.68 -2.38
N PRO A 467 -33.19 6.94 -1.12
CA PRO A 467 -32.27 7.28 -0.05
C PRO A 467 -31.05 6.36 -0.01
N LYS A 468 -29.86 6.95 0.10
CA LYS A 468 -28.57 6.24 0.04
C LYS A 468 -27.46 7.09 0.65
N LEU A 469 -26.28 6.50 0.83
CA LEU A 469 -25.07 7.25 1.18
C LEU A 469 -24.14 7.34 -0.03
N ILE A 470 -23.33 8.40 -0.08
CA ILE A 470 -22.31 8.62 -1.10
C ILE A 470 -20.96 8.76 -0.43
N PHE A 471 -19.92 8.14 -0.98
CA PHE A 471 -18.55 8.40 -0.56
C PHE A 471 -17.59 8.65 -1.73
N ARG A 472 -16.53 9.39 -1.43
CA ARG A 472 -15.49 9.76 -2.41
C ARG A 472 -14.54 8.62 -2.68
N GLU A 473 -14.22 8.40 -3.94
CA GLU A 473 -13.15 7.44 -4.30
C GLU A 473 -11.76 7.95 -3.89
N VAL A 474 -11.50 9.25 -4.01
CA VAL A 474 -10.19 9.86 -3.69
C VAL A 474 -10.39 11.01 -2.71
N ALA A 475 -9.81 10.87 -1.52
CA ALA A 475 -9.86 11.82 -0.43
C ALA A 475 -8.66 11.62 0.52
N ARG A 476 -8.46 12.49 1.50
CA ARG A 476 -7.44 12.34 2.56
C ARG A 476 -7.94 11.54 3.77
N GLU A 477 -9.25 11.45 3.88
CA GLU A 477 -9.97 10.79 4.96
C GLU A 477 -11.31 10.28 4.41
N LEU A 478 -11.95 9.36 5.14
CA LEU A 478 -13.31 8.93 4.81
C LEU A 478 -14.24 10.15 4.73
N THR A 479 -14.91 10.30 3.61
CA THR A 479 -15.80 11.43 3.33
C THR A 479 -17.12 10.92 2.78
N TRP A 480 -18.13 10.91 3.65
CA TRP A 480 -19.46 10.39 3.36
C TRP A 480 -20.52 11.47 3.51
N VAL A 481 -21.59 11.36 2.74
CA VAL A 481 -22.76 12.25 2.79
C VAL A 481 -24.04 11.47 2.49
N TYR A 482 -25.15 11.92 3.07
CA TYR A 482 -26.48 11.38 2.77
C TYR A 482 -27.01 11.94 1.45
N ASP A 483 -27.79 11.13 0.75
CA ASP A 483 -28.51 11.51 -0.45
C ASP A 483 -29.96 11.00 -0.39
N PRO A 484 -30.98 11.88 -0.49
CA PRO A 484 -32.39 11.49 -0.52
C PRO A 484 -32.81 10.76 -1.81
N GLY A 485 -31.90 10.59 -2.76
CA GLY A 485 -32.11 9.92 -4.05
C GLY A 485 -32.16 10.90 -5.22
N ILE A 486 -31.45 12.04 -5.12
CA ILE A 486 -31.43 13.08 -6.16
C ILE A 486 -30.07 13.19 -6.87
N TYR A 487 -29.00 12.60 -6.32
CA TYR A 487 -27.67 12.70 -6.93
C TYR A 487 -27.30 11.47 -7.76
N THR A 488 -26.53 11.76 -8.80
CA THR A 488 -25.79 10.78 -9.59
C THR A 488 -24.37 11.27 -9.91
N ASN A 489 -23.52 10.36 -10.37
CA ASN A 489 -22.20 10.67 -10.90
C ASN A 489 -21.94 9.82 -12.15
N VAL A 490 -20.93 10.21 -12.91
CA VAL A 490 -20.39 9.37 -14.00
C VAL A 490 -19.22 8.52 -13.50
N THR A 491 -18.33 9.07 -12.67
CA THR A 491 -17.19 8.36 -12.06
C THR A 491 -16.69 9.06 -10.79
N GLY A 492 -15.88 8.37 -9.98
CA GLY A 492 -15.16 8.96 -8.85
C GLY A 492 -15.93 9.10 -7.52
N LEU A 493 -17.19 8.65 -7.50
CA LEU A 493 -18.02 8.48 -6.31
C LEU A 493 -18.61 7.08 -6.31
N TYR A 494 -18.91 6.58 -5.13
CA TYR A 494 -19.62 5.33 -4.89
C TYR A 494 -20.94 5.62 -4.17
N PHE A 495 -21.97 4.85 -4.50
CA PHE A 495 -23.28 4.90 -3.84
C PHE A 495 -23.48 3.64 -3.00
N VAL A 496 -23.87 3.82 -1.74
CA VAL A 496 -24.14 2.73 -0.80
C VAL A 496 -25.63 2.66 -0.52
N LYS A 497 -26.24 1.56 -0.95
CA LYS A 497 -27.64 1.24 -0.74
C LYS A 497 -27.77 -0.04 0.08
N ILE A 498 -28.60 0.03 1.11
CA ILE A 498 -28.94 -1.07 1.99
C ILE A 498 -30.47 -1.04 2.08
N GLN A 499 -31.13 -2.09 1.59
CA GLN A 499 -32.59 -2.12 1.44
C GLN A 499 -33.31 -2.23 2.78
N THR A 500 -32.69 -2.92 3.74
CA THR A 500 -33.18 -3.09 5.12
C THR A 500 -33.02 -1.85 6.00
N PHE A 501 -32.31 -0.82 5.53
CA PHE A 501 -32.05 0.39 6.31
C PHE A 501 -33.11 1.46 6.02
N ASN A 502 -33.74 1.95 7.09
CA ASN A 502 -34.52 3.19 7.06
C ASN A 502 -33.59 4.42 7.09
N LYS A 503 -34.19 5.62 7.06
CA LYS A 503 -33.46 6.89 7.12
C LYS A 503 -32.55 6.98 8.35
N ASP A 504 -33.03 6.56 9.53
CA ASP A 504 -32.24 6.63 10.76
C ASP A 504 -31.01 5.76 10.74
N LYS A 505 -31.14 4.49 10.34
CA LYS A 505 -29.99 3.59 10.22
C LYS A 505 -28.97 4.10 9.20
N LEU A 506 -29.40 4.78 8.12
CA LEU A 506 -28.48 5.44 7.19
C LEU A 506 -27.72 6.59 7.87
N PHE A 507 -28.34 7.38 8.75
CA PHE A 507 -27.66 8.43 9.49
C PHE A 507 -26.74 7.91 10.60
N SER A 508 -27.11 6.83 11.30
CA SER A 508 -26.20 6.14 12.24
C SER A 508 -24.97 5.61 11.50
N LEU A 509 -25.15 4.99 10.33
CA LEU A 509 -24.05 4.54 9.48
C LEU A 509 -23.21 5.74 8.98
N LEU A 510 -23.84 6.85 8.58
CA LEU A 510 -23.15 8.05 8.16
C LEU A 510 -22.23 8.58 9.27
N ALA A 511 -22.71 8.63 10.51
CA ALA A 511 -21.92 9.01 11.68
C ALA A 511 -20.73 8.08 11.91
N ILE A 512 -20.94 6.75 11.86
CA ILE A 512 -19.89 5.74 11.99
C ILE A 512 -18.82 5.91 10.89
N MET A 513 -19.24 6.01 9.64
CA MET A 513 -18.31 6.04 8.50
C MET A 513 -17.48 7.33 8.42
N ASN A 514 -17.98 8.43 8.98
CA ASN A 514 -17.27 9.70 9.08
C ASN A 514 -16.49 9.84 10.40
N SER A 515 -16.44 8.83 11.26
CA SER A 515 -15.68 8.87 12.52
C SER A 515 -14.17 8.81 12.32
N ILE A 516 -13.43 9.36 13.29
CA ILE A 516 -11.97 9.27 13.40
C ILE A 516 -11.53 7.82 13.51
N LEU A 517 -12.24 7.00 14.29
CA LEU A 517 -11.92 5.58 14.45
C LEU A 517 -11.97 4.84 13.10
N MET A 518 -13.02 5.05 12.31
CA MET A 518 -13.14 4.38 11.00
C MET A 518 -12.05 4.84 10.03
N ASP A 519 -11.64 6.10 10.09
CA ASP A 519 -10.53 6.63 9.31
C ASP A 519 -9.17 6.02 9.73
N ILE A 520 -8.92 5.85 11.04
CA ILE A 520 -7.74 5.15 11.59
C ILE A 520 -7.72 3.69 11.12
N ILE A 521 -8.85 3.00 11.17
CA ILE A 521 -8.99 1.60 10.70
C ILE A 521 -8.63 1.51 9.21
N PHE A 522 -9.24 2.38 8.39
CA PHE A 522 -8.99 2.39 6.95
C PHE A 522 -7.51 2.68 6.65
N LYS A 523 -6.94 3.70 7.29
CA LYS A 523 -5.53 4.08 7.10
C LYS A 523 -4.58 2.97 7.55
N THR A 524 -4.86 2.29 8.65
CA THR A 524 -4.03 1.18 9.15
C THR A 524 -4.02 0.01 8.15
N LEU A 525 -5.17 -0.34 7.57
CA LEU A 525 -5.29 -1.42 6.61
C LEU A 525 -4.73 -1.06 5.23
N PHE A 526 -4.93 0.17 4.77
CA PHE A 526 -4.74 0.53 3.35
C PHE A 526 -3.69 1.63 3.12
N SER A 527 -2.84 1.97 4.11
CA SER A 527 -1.78 3.00 3.98
C SER A 527 -0.79 2.73 2.85
N SER A 528 -0.56 1.46 2.50
CA SER A 528 0.29 1.07 1.37
C SER A 528 -0.27 1.54 0.01
N LEU A 529 -1.52 1.98 -0.04
CA LEU A 529 -2.21 2.45 -1.25
C LEU A 529 -2.31 3.98 -1.32
N HIS A 530 -1.53 4.70 -0.52
CA HIS A 530 -1.50 6.16 -0.58
C HIS A 530 -0.99 6.68 -1.94
N MET A 531 -1.43 7.88 -2.24
CA MET A 531 -1.12 8.65 -3.44
C MET A 531 -0.35 9.91 -3.01
N ALA A 532 0.22 10.61 -3.99
CA ALA A 532 0.89 11.89 -3.74
C ALA A 532 -0.02 12.88 -3.00
N GLY A 533 0.56 13.68 -2.09
CA GLY A 533 -0.16 14.70 -1.33
C GLY A 533 -1.04 14.19 -0.19
N GLY A 534 -0.83 12.94 0.26
CA GLY A 534 -1.54 12.33 1.39
C GLY A 534 -2.93 11.79 1.04
N TYR A 535 -3.27 11.71 -0.25
CA TYR A 535 -4.55 11.15 -0.70
C TYR A 535 -4.56 9.62 -0.64
N LEU A 536 -5.72 9.05 -0.38
CA LEU A 536 -5.99 7.62 -0.40
C LEU A 536 -7.11 7.31 -1.39
N ARG A 537 -7.11 6.07 -1.87
CA ARG A 537 -8.17 5.54 -2.73
C ARG A 537 -9.13 4.67 -1.91
N PHE A 538 -10.30 5.21 -1.60
CA PHE A 538 -11.40 4.50 -0.96
C PHE A 538 -12.17 3.71 -2.03
N ASN A 539 -11.73 2.48 -2.30
CA ASN A 539 -12.41 1.57 -3.22
C ASN A 539 -13.59 0.90 -2.51
N GLY A 540 -14.70 0.69 -3.23
CA GLY A 540 -15.84 -0.08 -2.72
C GLY A 540 -15.46 -1.49 -2.23
N SER A 541 -14.49 -2.17 -2.84
CA SER A 541 -14.01 -3.46 -2.33
C SER A 541 -13.28 -3.37 -0.99
N PHE A 542 -12.69 -2.22 -0.67
CA PHE A 542 -12.04 -1.96 0.62
C PHE A 542 -13.08 -1.59 1.68
N ILE A 543 -14.06 -0.77 1.32
CA ILE A 543 -15.17 -0.41 2.22
C ILE A 543 -15.95 -1.66 2.65
N ARG A 544 -16.21 -2.61 1.74
CA ARG A 544 -16.86 -3.89 2.06
C ARG A 544 -16.15 -4.70 3.16
N ARG A 545 -14.84 -4.46 3.37
CA ARG A 545 -14.02 -5.21 4.30
C ARG A 545 -13.94 -4.58 5.68
N LEU A 546 -14.37 -3.34 5.85
CA LEU A 546 -14.27 -2.65 7.14
C LEU A 546 -15.10 -3.38 8.21
N PRO A 547 -14.62 -3.45 9.46
CA PRO A 547 -15.36 -4.07 10.56
C PRO A 547 -16.60 -3.23 10.86
N MET A 548 -17.77 -3.86 10.98
CA MET A 548 -19.04 -3.18 11.25
C MET A 548 -19.73 -3.70 12.52
N PRO A 549 -20.44 -2.82 13.27
CA PRO A 549 -21.21 -3.22 14.43
C PRO A 549 -22.47 -3.98 14.00
N GLN A 550 -23.05 -4.72 14.93
CA GLN A 550 -24.33 -5.41 14.71
C GLN A 550 -25.53 -4.50 14.96
N SER A 551 -25.40 -3.52 15.86
CA SER A 551 -26.41 -2.53 16.18
C SER A 551 -26.02 -1.14 15.65
N PHE A 552 -27.04 -0.33 15.36
CA PHE A 552 -26.90 1.06 14.88
C PHE A 552 -27.70 1.97 15.81
N PRO A 553 -27.12 2.43 16.93
CA PRO A 553 -27.83 3.20 17.94
C PRO A 553 -28.53 4.45 17.39
N SER A 554 -29.72 4.75 17.91
CA SER A 554 -30.54 5.92 17.52
C SER A 554 -29.85 7.24 17.81
N ILE A 555 -29.07 7.31 18.89
CA ILE A 555 -28.29 8.51 19.24
C ILE A 555 -27.29 8.88 18.12
N LEU A 556 -26.71 7.89 17.43
CA LEU A 556 -25.84 8.14 16.28
C LEU A 556 -26.63 8.64 15.06
N SER A 557 -27.91 8.25 14.91
CA SER A 557 -28.79 8.83 13.89
C SER A 557 -29.02 10.31 14.16
N TYR A 558 -29.31 10.67 15.42
CA TYR A 558 -29.46 12.07 15.84
C TYR A 558 -28.24 12.89 15.44
N PHE A 559 -27.04 12.49 15.89
CA PHE A 559 -25.82 13.23 15.57
C PHE A 559 -25.48 13.20 14.07
N GLY A 560 -25.78 12.10 13.37
CA GLY A 560 -25.63 12.02 11.91
C GLY A 560 -26.52 13.04 11.18
N LYS A 561 -27.78 13.19 11.60
CA LYS A 561 -28.72 14.21 11.07
C LYS A 561 -28.22 15.62 11.42
N SER A 562 -27.85 15.88 12.67
CA SER A 562 -27.32 17.18 13.14
C SER A 562 -26.08 17.59 12.36
N LEU A 563 -25.09 16.71 12.23
CA LEU A 563 -23.85 16.98 11.50
C LEU A 563 -24.11 17.20 10.01
N HIS A 564 -25.05 16.45 9.41
CA HIS A 564 -25.47 16.67 8.02
C HIS A 564 -26.09 18.05 7.81
N PHE A 565 -27.07 18.41 8.64
CA PHE A 565 -27.73 19.72 8.60
C PHE A 565 -26.73 20.86 8.84
N LEU A 566 -26.01 20.83 9.95
CA LEU A 566 -25.07 21.89 10.34
C LEU A 566 -23.95 22.05 9.32
N SER A 567 -23.36 20.96 8.81
CA SER A 567 -22.27 21.05 7.84
C SER A 567 -22.74 21.58 6.49
N GLN A 568 -23.95 21.23 6.06
CA GLN A 568 -24.53 21.81 4.84
C GLN A 568 -24.86 23.28 5.05
N LEU A 569 -25.47 23.65 6.18
CA LEU A 569 -25.80 25.03 6.52
C LEU A 569 -24.54 25.91 6.59
N GLN A 570 -23.50 25.47 7.30
CA GLN A 570 -22.21 26.16 7.37
C GLN A 570 -21.63 26.39 5.97
N TYR A 571 -21.65 25.35 5.12
CA TYR A 571 -21.13 25.46 3.76
C TYR A 571 -21.92 26.47 2.91
N ASP A 572 -23.25 26.41 2.99
CA ASP A 572 -24.12 27.27 2.21
C ASP A 572 -24.02 28.75 2.66
N ILE A 573 -23.85 29.02 3.96
CA ILE A 573 -23.58 30.37 4.49
C ILE A 573 -22.23 30.90 4.02
N GLN A 574 -21.18 30.07 4.05
CA GLN A 574 -19.82 30.47 3.68
C GLN A 574 -19.62 30.71 2.18
N THR A 575 -20.37 30.00 1.32
CA THR A 575 -20.19 30.03 -0.14
C THR A 575 -21.10 31.02 -0.86
N ASP A 576 -21.67 31.98 -0.11
CA ASP A 576 -22.57 33.04 -0.57
C ASP A 576 -22.13 33.67 -1.90
N ASN A 577 -22.76 33.24 -3.00
CA ASN A 577 -22.66 33.87 -4.32
C ASN A 577 -23.79 33.36 -5.23
N LYS A 578 -24.72 34.26 -5.57
CA LYS A 578 -25.73 34.23 -6.68
C LYS A 578 -27.17 33.77 -6.45
N PHE A 579 -27.54 33.11 -5.35
CA PHE A 579 -28.90 32.55 -5.17
C PHE A 579 -29.66 33.12 -3.95
N LYS A 580 -29.61 34.44 -3.78
CA LYS A 580 -30.28 35.18 -2.68
C LYS A 580 -31.79 35.12 -2.83
N THR A 581 -32.46 34.22 -2.11
CA THR A 581 -33.93 34.21 -1.98
C THR A 581 -34.41 34.14 -0.53
N VAL A 582 -33.59 33.60 0.37
CA VAL A 582 -33.85 33.64 1.81
C VAL A 582 -33.01 34.77 2.38
N ASP A 583 -33.59 35.60 3.24
CA ASP A 583 -32.89 36.67 3.98
C ASP A 583 -31.92 36.05 5.00
N ILE A 584 -30.87 35.41 4.50
CA ILE A 584 -29.77 34.81 5.27
C ILE A 584 -28.88 35.92 5.84
N GLN A 585 -29.11 37.18 5.47
CA GLN A 585 -28.30 38.31 5.92
C GLN A 585 -28.49 38.56 7.42
N SER A 586 -29.69 38.33 7.95
CA SER A 586 -29.97 38.29 9.39
C SER A 586 -29.31 37.11 10.11
N LEU A 587 -29.08 35.98 9.41
CA LEU A 587 -28.43 34.78 9.94
C LEU A 587 -26.89 34.82 9.86
N LYS A 588 -26.26 35.87 9.31
CA LYS A 588 -24.81 35.90 9.07
C LYS A 588 -23.98 36.41 10.24
N GLU A 589 -24.49 37.33 11.03
CA GLU A 589 -23.74 37.92 12.14
C GLU A 589 -23.88 37.05 13.41
N GLY A 590 -22.79 36.43 13.87
CA GLY A 590 -22.71 35.63 15.11
C GLY A 590 -23.06 34.13 14.98
N LEU A 591 -23.91 33.74 14.05
CA LEU A 591 -24.33 32.33 13.86
C LEU A 591 -23.24 31.43 13.27
N GLN A 592 -22.26 31.97 12.53
CA GLN A 592 -21.21 31.16 11.92
C GLN A 592 -20.29 30.51 12.97
N ASP A 593 -19.88 31.27 13.99
CA ASP A 593 -19.06 30.75 15.08
C ASP A 593 -19.85 29.76 15.93
N GLU A 594 -21.13 30.04 16.15
CA GLU A 594 -22.04 29.14 16.85
C GLU A 594 -22.20 27.80 16.10
N ILE A 595 -22.52 27.82 14.80
CA ILE A 595 -22.63 26.60 13.98
C ILE A 595 -21.30 25.83 14.00
N THR A 596 -20.17 26.54 13.92
CA THR A 596 -18.84 25.92 14.01
C THR A 596 -18.65 25.21 15.35
N SER A 597 -19.02 25.84 16.45
CA SER A 597 -18.99 25.24 17.80
C SER A 597 -19.92 24.02 17.91
N LEU A 598 -21.16 24.12 17.40
CA LEU A 598 -22.12 23.01 17.39
C LEU A 598 -21.59 21.80 16.59
N ILE A 599 -20.94 22.05 15.45
CA ILE A 599 -20.29 21.00 14.63
C ILE A 599 -19.14 20.36 15.39
N GLN A 600 -18.26 21.16 16.03
CA GLN A 600 -17.11 20.64 16.77
C GLN A 600 -17.57 19.78 17.96
N THR A 601 -18.51 20.27 18.77
CA THR A 601 -19.09 19.55 19.90
C THR A 601 -19.79 18.28 19.47
N SER A 602 -20.64 18.35 18.43
CA SER A 602 -21.32 17.17 17.88
C SER A 602 -20.33 16.13 17.35
N ASN A 603 -19.26 16.55 16.66
CA ASN A 603 -18.22 15.63 16.20
C ASN A 603 -17.48 14.98 17.38
N LYS A 604 -17.14 15.76 18.42
CA LYS A 604 -16.47 15.25 19.63
C LYS A 604 -17.29 14.11 20.24
N ILE A 605 -18.56 14.38 20.56
CA ILE A 605 -19.49 13.40 21.13
C ILE A 605 -19.66 12.19 20.21
N THR A 606 -19.86 12.40 18.91
CA THR A 606 -20.02 11.31 17.94
C THR A 606 -18.80 10.39 17.91
N ASN A 607 -17.58 10.95 17.94
CA ASN A 607 -16.36 10.15 17.95
C ASN A 607 -16.21 9.37 19.26
N SER A 608 -16.56 9.95 20.40
CA SER A 608 -16.59 9.25 21.69
C SER A 608 -17.55 8.06 21.68
N LEU A 609 -18.78 8.28 21.21
CA LEU A 609 -19.80 7.25 21.10
C LEU A 609 -19.40 6.13 20.13
N VAL A 610 -18.81 6.46 18.98
CA VAL A 610 -18.32 5.45 18.03
C VAL A 610 -17.13 4.69 18.63
N SER A 611 -16.22 5.36 19.34
CA SER A 611 -15.13 4.66 20.04
C SER A 611 -15.68 3.70 21.09
N LEU A 612 -16.65 4.11 21.90
CA LEU A 612 -17.32 3.25 22.87
C LEU A 612 -17.97 2.05 22.19
N LEU A 613 -18.76 2.28 21.13
CA LEU A 613 -19.47 1.23 20.39
C LEU A 613 -18.55 0.09 19.91
N TYR A 614 -17.31 0.41 19.52
CA TYR A 614 -16.36 -0.61 19.07
C TYR A 614 -15.49 -1.16 20.21
N LEU A 615 -15.13 -0.34 21.19
CA LEU A 615 -14.01 -0.60 22.09
C LEU A 615 -14.42 -0.73 23.57
N ASP A 616 -15.71 -0.78 23.88
CA ASP A 616 -16.24 -0.89 25.26
C ASP A 616 -15.58 -2.01 26.08
N MET A 617 -15.43 -3.20 25.50
CA MET A 617 -14.75 -4.32 26.19
C MET A 617 -13.30 -4.02 26.55
N LEU A 618 -12.58 -3.22 25.76
CA LEU A 618 -11.22 -2.81 26.10
C LEU A 618 -11.21 -1.75 27.21
N TYR A 619 -12.18 -0.84 27.20
CA TYR A 619 -12.32 0.15 28.25
C TYR A 619 -12.64 -0.49 29.61
N LEU A 620 -13.59 -1.42 29.62
CA LEU A 620 -13.91 -2.23 30.80
C LEU A 620 -12.68 -2.99 31.34
N ALA A 621 -11.90 -3.61 30.44
CA ALA A 621 -10.66 -4.30 30.83
C ALA A 621 -9.57 -3.36 31.37
N SER A 622 -9.64 -2.06 31.08
CA SER A 622 -8.71 -1.05 31.59
C SER A 622 -9.14 -0.42 32.92
N ASN A 623 -10.16 -0.97 33.59
CA ASN A 623 -10.76 -0.44 34.82
C ASN A 623 -11.22 1.03 34.69
N LYS A 624 -11.55 1.47 33.47
CA LYS A 624 -12.18 2.78 33.24
C LYS A 624 -13.69 2.58 33.14
N ASP A 625 -14.43 3.27 34.00
CA ASP A 625 -15.88 3.24 33.94
C ASP A 625 -16.44 4.40 33.12
N PHE A 626 -17.14 4.05 32.04
CA PHE A 626 -17.84 4.96 31.15
C PHE A 626 -19.36 4.73 31.23
N TYR A 627 -19.89 4.47 32.43
CA TYR A 627 -21.29 4.09 32.64
C TYR A 627 -22.28 5.12 32.05
N GLU A 628 -22.12 6.40 32.37
CA GLU A 628 -22.98 7.47 31.86
C GLU A 628 -22.92 7.57 30.34
N LEU A 629 -21.74 7.39 29.74
CA LEU A 629 -21.59 7.37 28.29
C LEU A 629 -22.19 6.11 27.64
N ARG A 630 -22.17 4.95 28.33
CA ARG A 630 -22.86 3.73 27.90
C ARG A 630 -24.37 3.90 27.94
N GLU A 631 -24.90 4.41 29.04
CA GLU A 631 -26.33 4.78 29.15
C GLU A 631 -26.70 5.76 28.04
N PHE A 632 -25.86 6.77 27.81
CA PHE A 632 -26.07 7.76 26.75
C PHE A 632 -26.04 7.14 25.33
N LEU A 633 -25.17 6.16 25.07
CA LEU A 633 -25.12 5.43 23.80
C LEU A 633 -26.41 4.64 23.54
N ASN A 634 -27.04 4.14 24.60
CA ASN A 634 -28.22 3.27 24.55
C ASN A 634 -29.56 4.03 24.61
N ILE A 635 -29.56 5.36 24.64
CA ILE A 635 -30.81 6.12 24.63
C ILE A 635 -31.58 5.86 23.33
N GLU A 636 -32.76 5.28 23.48
CA GLU A 636 -33.72 5.08 22.41
C GLU A 636 -34.57 6.33 22.17
N ASN A 637 -35.22 6.43 21.01
CA ASN A 637 -36.18 7.49 20.69
C ASN A 637 -35.61 8.93 20.65
N VAL A 638 -34.30 9.09 20.39
CA VAL A 638 -33.64 10.41 20.44
C VAL A 638 -33.92 11.31 19.22
N SER A 639 -34.54 10.86 18.11
CA SER A 639 -35.10 11.83 17.13
C SER A 639 -35.88 11.27 15.94
N ASP A 640 -37.05 11.90 15.75
CA ASP A 640 -37.66 12.22 14.44
C ASP A 640 -37.64 13.73 14.11
N LYS A 641 -36.95 14.57 14.91
CA LYS A 641 -37.19 16.03 14.88
C LYS A 641 -36.33 16.85 13.91
N ILE A 642 -35.17 16.35 13.50
CA ILE A 642 -34.28 17.11 12.60
C ILE A 642 -34.71 16.89 11.16
N GLN A 643 -35.27 17.94 10.56
CA GLN A 643 -35.64 17.92 9.15
C GLN A 643 -34.40 18.03 8.27
N ILE A 644 -34.40 17.34 7.13
CA ILE A 644 -33.28 17.35 6.16
C ILE A 644 -33.80 17.92 4.84
N LYS A 645 -33.42 19.16 4.55
CA LYS A 645 -33.79 19.96 3.36
C LYS A 645 -32.57 20.75 2.88
N TYR A 646 -32.76 21.65 1.92
CA TYR A 646 -31.71 22.50 1.36
C TYR A 646 -31.99 23.98 1.61
N LEU A 647 -30.94 24.78 1.73
CA LEU A 647 -31.08 26.22 1.97
C LEU A 647 -31.37 27.00 0.68
N LEU A 648 -30.72 26.62 -0.42
CA LEU A 648 -30.69 27.43 -1.64
C LEU A 648 -31.61 26.84 -2.73
N PRO A 649 -32.51 27.61 -3.38
CA PRO A 649 -33.34 27.14 -4.49
C PRO A 649 -32.55 27.00 -5.79
N ARG A 650 -31.70 25.97 -5.85
CA ARG A 650 -30.80 25.76 -7.00
C ARG A 650 -31.42 24.89 -8.09
N PHE A 651 -32.29 23.96 -7.73
CA PHE A 651 -32.75 22.92 -8.64
C PHE A 651 -34.25 22.65 -8.50
N GLN A 652 -34.91 22.36 -9.62
CA GLN A 652 -36.32 22.03 -9.69
C GLN A 652 -36.49 20.51 -9.67
N LEU A 653 -36.44 19.92 -8.48
CA LEU A 653 -36.67 18.48 -8.26
C LEU A 653 -37.60 18.28 -7.07
N GLU A 654 -38.52 17.32 -7.17
CA GLU A 654 -39.56 17.06 -6.16
C GLU A 654 -38.99 16.74 -4.76
N LYS A 655 -37.82 16.09 -4.70
CA LYS A 655 -37.13 15.77 -3.44
C LYS A 655 -36.17 16.87 -2.97
N TYR A 656 -35.99 17.94 -3.75
CA TYR A 656 -35.16 19.09 -3.40
C TYR A 656 -36.03 20.11 -2.67
N ASN A 657 -36.32 19.83 -1.40
CA ASN A 657 -37.15 20.69 -0.57
C ASN A 657 -36.32 21.80 0.07
N LEU A 658 -36.93 22.97 0.23
CA LEU A 658 -36.30 24.14 0.84
C LEU A 658 -36.72 24.29 2.29
N TYR A 659 -35.80 24.80 3.11
CA TYR A 659 -36.14 25.25 4.46
C TYR A 659 -36.92 26.58 4.41
N SER A 660 -37.92 26.73 5.29
CA SER A 660 -38.30 28.07 5.78
C SER A 660 -37.29 28.55 6.81
N VAL A 661 -37.25 29.86 7.10
CA VAL A 661 -36.39 30.40 8.17
C VAL A 661 -36.75 29.77 9.52
N GLU A 662 -38.04 29.61 9.82
CA GLU A 662 -38.48 28.98 11.08
C GLU A 662 -38.00 27.54 11.18
N GLU A 663 -37.97 26.77 10.09
CA GLU A 663 -37.48 25.39 10.11
C GLU A 663 -35.98 25.30 10.38
N ILE A 664 -35.18 26.27 9.92
CA ILE A 664 -33.76 26.36 10.24
C ILE A 664 -33.58 26.64 11.72
N GLU A 665 -34.31 27.64 12.25
CA GLU A 665 -34.27 28.03 13.66
C GLU A 665 -34.73 26.89 14.57
N LEU A 666 -35.80 26.17 14.20
CA LEU A 666 -36.27 24.99 14.92
C LEU A 666 -35.21 23.90 14.98
N ASN A 667 -34.59 23.56 13.85
CA ASN A 667 -33.50 22.59 13.82
C ASN A 667 -32.32 23.03 14.70
N LEU A 668 -31.90 24.30 14.61
CA LEU A 668 -30.81 24.84 15.42
C LEU A 668 -31.15 24.82 16.92
N ASN A 669 -32.35 25.24 17.29
CA ASN A 669 -32.80 25.27 18.68
C ASN A 669 -32.92 23.86 19.28
N GLU A 670 -33.44 22.89 18.54
CA GLU A 670 -33.46 21.49 19.00
C GLU A 670 -32.03 20.95 19.20
N ILE A 671 -31.11 21.24 18.28
CA ILE A 671 -29.70 20.84 18.40
C ILE A 671 -29.05 21.48 19.63
N LYS A 672 -29.21 22.80 19.81
CA LYS A 672 -28.68 23.54 20.96
C LYS A 672 -29.24 23.01 22.27
N LYS A 673 -30.56 22.83 22.36
CA LYS A 673 -31.24 22.33 23.55
C LYS A 673 -30.69 20.96 23.95
N PHE A 674 -30.56 20.05 22.99
CA PHE A 674 -30.03 18.71 23.27
C PHE A 674 -28.55 18.75 23.67
N LEU A 675 -27.72 19.53 22.98
CA LEU A 675 -26.30 19.67 23.36
C LEU A 675 -26.14 20.33 24.73
N ASN A 676 -26.96 21.32 25.08
CA ASN A 676 -26.93 21.96 26.40
C ASN A 676 -27.27 20.97 27.52
N GLN A 677 -28.21 20.05 27.30
CA GLN A 677 -28.50 18.97 28.27
C GLN A 677 -27.28 18.06 28.49
N ILE A 678 -26.53 17.76 27.43
CA ILE A 678 -25.28 16.99 27.54
C ILE A 678 -24.21 17.80 28.27
N LEU A 679 -24.08 19.08 27.94
CA LEU A 679 -23.06 19.97 28.51
C LEU A 679 -23.28 20.25 30.01
N GLN A 680 -24.51 20.11 30.50
CA GLN A 680 -24.84 20.20 31.93
C GLN A 680 -24.48 18.93 32.72
N ASN A 681 -24.19 17.81 32.04
CA ASN A 681 -23.78 16.56 32.68
C ASN A 681 -22.25 16.48 32.71
N GLU A 682 -21.64 17.00 33.78
CA GLU A 682 -20.18 17.05 33.96
C GLU A 682 -19.52 15.66 33.89
N VAL A 683 -20.18 14.63 34.42
CA VAL A 683 -19.68 13.25 34.41
C VAL A 683 -19.62 12.73 32.98
N LEU A 684 -20.71 12.88 32.22
CA LEU A 684 -20.78 12.48 30.82
C LEU A 684 -19.74 13.23 29.97
N LEU A 685 -19.58 14.55 30.16
CA LEU A 685 -18.57 15.34 29.47
C LEU A 685 -17.15 14.84 29.76
N LYS A 686 -16.84 14.58 31.03
CA LYS A 686 -15.54 14.05 31.43
C LYS A 686 -15.28 12.70 30.75
N GLN A 687 -16.26 11.80 30.72
CA GLN A 687 -16.15 10.51 30.04
C GLN A 687 -15.97 10.65 28.52
N ILE A 688 -16.67 11.59 27.89
CA ILE A 688 -16.49 11.93 26.46
C ILE A 688 -15.06 12.38 26.16
N ASP A 689 -14.41 13.10 27.08
CA ASP A 689 -13.06 13.62 26.89
C ASP A 689 -12.00 12.55 27.16
N GLU A 690 -12.22 11.75 28.19
CA GLU A 690 -11.36 10.62 28.56
C GLU A 690 -11.32 9.53 27.48
N ILE A 691 -12.45 9.24 26.83
CA ILE A 691 -12.49 8.19 25.80
C ILE A 691 -11.79 8.61 24.50
N ILE A 692 -11.81 9.90 24.14
CA ILE A 692 -11.08 10.44 22.96
C ILE A 692 -9.58 10.45 23.22
N SER A 693 -9.17 10.81 24.44
CA SER A 693 -7.77 10.86 24.83
C SER A 693 -7.18 9.47 25.11
N PHE A 694 -8.02 8.43 25.20
CA PHE A 694 -7.57 7.06 25.45
C PHE A 694 -6.75 6.52 24.26
N SER A 695 -5.44 6.38 24.47
CA SER A 695 -4.55 5.70 23.54
C SER A 695 -4.46 4.21 23.87
N PHE A 696 -4.73 3.37 22.87
CA PHE A 696 -4.35 1.95 22.92
C PHE A 696 -2.87 1.86 22.56
N HIS A 697 -2.00 1.79 23.57
CA HIS A 697 -0.57 1.51 23.39
C HIS A 697 -0.32 0.02 23.19
#